data_AF-A0A327QX02-F1
#
_entry.id   AF-A0A327QX02-F1
#
_cell.length_a   1.000
_cell.length_b   1.000
_cell.length_c   1.000
_cell.angle_alpha   90.00
_cell.angle_beta   90.00
_cell.angle_gamma   90.00
#
_symmetry.space_group_name_H-M   'P 1'
#
loop_
_entity.id
_entity.type
_entity.pdbx_description
1 polymer ?
#
loop_
_entity_poly.entity_id
_entity_poly.type
_entity_poly.pdbx_seq_one_letter_code
_entity_poly.pdbx_strand_id
1 'polypeptide(L)'
;MRKHYLLIIILFLLVGCATYKTKYAESFNVGNTTGDSELVHTFYLIGDAGKSPMKDQSEALKTFQKTLEKADKNSTALFLGDNIYPAGMPNKKDSTQAYLEAKNNLDAQLQTLTQFKGNPIFIPGNHDWYNEGLDGLERQQKYIQKKLDSKEVFFPEDGCPIEKIDINDKIVIIAIDTEWYLTNWDKHPTMNDKCEIKDRETFFEELESLIKKNRDRTTILALHHPMFSYGPHGGQYSAKLHLNPAGGKFPFPILGTFANLIRKTSGASYADLQNKRYTELRNRLVTIAQYSQKVILTSGHEHTLQYIVEDNTPQIVSGSGSKEGAARLLNGSKFSTGRTGFAELKVYKDGSSQVRYFGVGKNNDPDLLFSTQVLPPDRNENYMFSDKDFPKEVKATVYSKEEVKKSKFFKSIWGDRYRKYYAMEVNAPTLRLDTLFGGLKPVRKGGGNQSKSLRLSDKNGKEYVIRAVKKSAEVYLQAMAFKDKYVLGEFKDTYTEKLLMDFYTGALPYGLLTVGTLSDAIDLYHTNPKLYYIPKQSALAEFNGEFGDELYILEEQVGDGHGELGSFGYANKIESSWDMIDKIKRDEKYIVNTDRYLRTRLFDMVMGDWDRHDDQWRWGEVKNKETGKIVFEAIPRDRDQVYSIWGDGALMGVATRIIPALQMMEGFHNDIRNVEAFNKSAYGLDATLLAETTKADWEKEVHYIQQNLTPAVIDEAFKAFPKEIMDENILELKNILKSRIKNLPKIADEYFLALNKYVVIKGTDKDDWFEINNLSEQEVEIKAFRNIDGKKEKLFFQKKFNRNITKEIWIYGLDDDDIFEVAGTKGNKIKIRLIGGQNNDVYDVSEGTNTWIYDHRSKKNTFKKIKGAKLRLNNDYETNTYQPLKLRNSTRQIIPTIGFNPDDGMKLGFNATSTFYGLRQNPYTTQHNYNAAYYFATNGFELGYKGEFAHIFENWNLELAARFTSPNFSINFFGIGNETENFDNTLEMDYNRVKIQNLNFSPSLIWRGQLGAKFRTGISLESLEVEETEDRFVNTFYLANGEENRNSFFGVDAEYSYENLDNAAFPTMGMTTGLLLGYKASLENQGQAYAYIVPSLSLDHKLVSNGRLVLASKWKAHFNLGDEYEFYQTASIGGIDGLRGFRNQRFSGKTSYYQNTDLRYSLKSLKTGLLPVTVGVYGGFDYGRVWTPNENSDLWHTSYGGGFFINGADVMTARLALFNSVDGPRFSFGVGFGF
;
A
#
# COMPACT_ATOMS: atom_id res chain seq x y z
N MET A 1 -16.08 -48.47 22.24
CA MET A 1 -15.07 -47.47 21.84
C MET A 1 -15.48 -46.60 20.64
N ARG A 2 -15.88 -47.15 19.47
CA ARG A 2 -16.32 -46.34 18.29
C ARG A 2 -17.40 -45.28 18.54
N LYS A 3 -18.42 -45.55 19.39
CA LYS A 3 -19.50 -44.59 19.70
C LYS A 3 -19.03 -43.39 20.54
N HIS A 4 -17.99 -43.55 21.36
CA HIS A 4 -17.45 -42.44 22.17
C HIS A 4 -16.57 -41.51 21.33
N TYR A 5 -15.87 -42.02 20.32
CA TYR A 5 -15.10 -41.16 19.41
C TYR A 5 -15.98 -40.19 18.62
N LEU A 6 -17.15 -40.62 18.13
CA LEU A 6 -18.09 -39.73 17.47
C LEU A 6 -18.61 -38.64 18.41
N LEU A 7 -18.95 -39.01 19.65
CA LEU A 7 -19.41 -38.07 20.67
C LEU A 7 -18.31 -37.06 21.05
N ILE A 8 -17.07 -37.55 21.22
CA ILE A 8 -15.88 -36.74 21.49
C ILE A 8 -15.60 -35.79 20.32
N ILE A 9 -15.66 -36.26 19.07
CA ILE A 9 -15.51 -35.43 17.86
C ILE A 9 -16.60 -34.36 17.80
N ILE A 10 -17.87 -34.70 18.05
CA ILE A 10 -18.98 -33.74 18.09
C ILE A 10 -18.77 -32.70 19.21
N LEU A 11 -18.34 -33.13 20.40
CA LEU A 11 -17.97 -32.24 21.50
C LEU A 11 -16.81 -31.30 21.12
N PHE A 12 -15.76 -31.81 20.47
CA PHE A 12 -14.64 -31.00 19.96
C PHE A 12 -15.09 -30.00 18.88
N LEU A 13 -16.02 -30.38 18.00
CA LEU A 13 -16.59 -29.48 16.98
C LEU A 13 -17.44 -28.36 17.60
N LEU A 14 -18.14 -28.62 18.71
CA LEU A 14 -18.95 -27.62 19.41
C LEU A 14 -18.12 -26.59 20.19
N VAL A 15 -16.92 -26.95 20.67
CA VAL A 15 -15.99 -26.03 21.37
C VAL A 15 -15.44 -24.92 20.44
N GLY A 16 -15.51 -25.13 19.12
CA GLY A 16 -15.04 -24.18 18.11
C GLY A 16 -16.01 -23.03 17.76
N CYS A 17 -17.29 -23.09 18.19
CA CYS A 17 -18.31 -22.14 17.76
C CYS A 17 -18.30 -20.81 18.54
N ALA A 18 -18.71 -19.72 17.90
CA ALA A 18 -19.02 -18.46 18.56
C ALA A 18 -20.30 -18.55 19.41
N THR A 19 -20.39 -17.79 20.50
CA THR A 19 -21.56 -17.80 21.40
C THR A 19 -21.95 -16.39 21.83
N TYR A 20 -23.21 -16.21 22.24
CA TYR A 20 -23.73 -14.95 22.79
C TYR A 20 -23.31 -14.70 24.25
N LYS A 21 -22.87 -15.74 24.97
CA LYS A 21 -22.44 -15.63 26.37
C LYS A 21 -21.27 -14.67 26.52
N THR A 22 -21.29 -13.93 27.62
CA THR A 22 -20.17 -13.10 28.08
C THR A 22 -18.97 -13.97 28.44
N LYS A 23 -17.78 -13.55 28.00
CA LYS A 23 -16.50 -14.26 28.18
C LYS A 23 -15.42 -13.25 28.58
N TYR A 24 -14.49 -13.74 29.39
CA TYR A 24 -13.37 -12.97 29.92
C TYR A 24 -12.08 -13.78 29.75
N ALA A 25 -10.99 -13.11 29.38
CA ALA A 25 -9.66 -13.76 29.33
C ALA A 25 -9.13 -14.08 30.74
N GLU A 26 -9.45 -13.22 31.69
CA GLU A 26 -9.13 -13.39 33.11
C GLU A 26 -10.41 -13.24 33.93
N SER A 27 -10.49 -13.90 35.09
CA SER A 27 -11.69 -13.85 35.93
C SER A 27 -12.02 -12.42 36.36
N PHE A 28 -13.20 -11.92 35.98
CA PHE A 28 -13.66 -10.58 36.33
C PHE A 28 -14.54 -10.61 37.58
N ASN A 29 -14.16 -9.82 38.59
CA ASN A 29 -14.99 -9.53 39.77
C ASN A 29 -15.35 -8.05 39.77
N VAL A 30 -16.63 -7.75 39.98
CA VAL A 30 -17.16 -6.39 40.04
C VAL A 30 -16.57 -5.68 41.28
N GLY A 31 -15.60 -4.78 41.09
CA GLY A 31 -15.04 -3.97 42.18
C GLY A 31 -13.58 -3.51 42.05
N ASN A 32 -12.76 -4.14 41.20
CA ASN A 32 -11.33 -3.85 41.13
C ASN A 32 -10.95 -3.04 39.89
N THR A 33 -11.11 -1.71 39.93
CA THR A 33 -10.34 -0.75 39.09
C THR A 33 -10.87 0.66 39.34
N THR A 34 -10.32 1.35 40.32
CA THR A 34 -10.39 2.83 40.37
C THR A 34 -8.97 3.29 40.64
N GLY A 35 -8.40 4.05 39.70
CA GLY A 35 -7.16 4.79 39.95
C GLY A 35 -7.49 6.03 40.78
N ASP A 36 -6.57 6.46 41.64
CA ASP A 36 -6.70 7.66 42.48
C ASP A 36 -6.54 8.99 41.68
N SER A 37 -6.55 8.93 40.35
CA SER A 37 -6.31 10.05 39.44
C SER A 37 -7.59 10.84 39.13
N GLU A 38 -7.46 12.15 38.96
CA GLU A 38 -8.57 13.05 38.65
C GLU A 38 -9.15 12.77 37.24
N LEU A 39 -10.46 12.59 37.14
CA LEU A 39 -11.15 12.37 35.87
C LEU A 39 -11.15 13.66 35.02
N VAL A 40 -10.74 13.55 33.75
CA VAL A 40 -10.71 14.69 32.81
C VAL A 40 -11.90 14.67 31.86
N HIS A 41 -12.21 13.53 31.27
CA HIS A 41 -13.29 13.40 30.29
C HIS A 41 -13.86 11.98 30.23
N THR A 42 -15.16 11.86 29.93
CA THR A 42 -15.82 10.56 29.73
C THR A 42 -16.42 10.45 28.33
N PHE A 43 -16.15 9.34 27.64
CA PHE A 43 -16.73 9.01 26.34
C PHE A 43 -17.75 7.88 26.49
N TYR A 44 -18.97 8.11 26.02
CA TYR A 44 -20.04 7.13 25.94
C TYR A 44 -20.16 6.64 24.50
N LEU A 45 -19.80 5.39 24.26
CA LEU A 45 -19.61 4.81 22.93
C LEU A 45 -20.75 3.86 22.62
N ILE A 46 -21.46 4.07 21.51
CA ILE A 46 -22.54 3.19 21.06
C ILE A 46 -22.58 3.14 19.53
N GLY A 47 -22.58 1.95 18.92
CA GLY A 47 -22.74 1.77 17.49
C GLY A 47 -23.90 0.82 17.18
N ASP A 48 -24.27 0.71 15.91
CA ASP A 48 -25.36 -0.17 15.46
C ASP A 48 -26.68 0.13 16.20
N ALA A 49 -26.95 1.41 16.47
CA ALA A 49 -28.11 1.87 17.22
C ALA A 49 -29.30 2.27 16.32
N GLY A 50 -29.15 2.17 15.00
CA GLY A 50 -30.13 2.63 14.02
C GLY A 50 -31.39 1.78 13.83
N LYS A 51 -31.75 0.91 14.78
CA LYS A 51 -32.97 0.10 14.73
C LYS A 51 -33.73 0.17 16.05
N SER A 52 -34.91 0.79 16.02
CA SER A 52 -35.81 0.90 17.17
C SER A 52 -37.26 0.60 16.80
N PRO A 53 -38.11 0.19 17.75
CA PRO A 53 -39.55 0.06 17.49
C PRO A 53 -40.16 1.40 17.06
N MET A 54 -41.26 1.36 16.30
CA MET A 54 -41.95 2.60 15.91
C MET A 54 -42.45 3.36 17.14
N LYS A 55 -42.05 4.64 17.24
CA LYS A 55 -42.38 5.57 18.33
C LYS A 55 -41.85 5.16 19.71
N ASP A 56 -40.83 4.30 19.77
CA ASP A 56 -40.17 3.90 21.01
C ASP A 56 -38.66 3.72 20.76
N GLN A 57 -37.88 3.62 21.84
CA GLN A 57 -36.44 3.35 21.81
C GLN A 57 -36.17 1.85 21.96
N SER A 58 -35.02 1.38 21.43
CA SER A 58 -34.50 0.06 21.80
C SER A 58 -34.17 0.02 23.31
N GLU A 59 -34.20 -1.17 23.92
CA GLU A 59 -33.90 -1.30 25.36
C GLU A 59 -32.46 -0.84 25.72
N ALA A 60 -31.52 -1.01 24.79
CA ALA A 60 -30.17 -0.47 24.93
C ALA A 60 -30.14 1.06 24.88
N LEU A 61 -30.91 1.71 24.00
CA LEU A 61 -31.04 3.17 23.97
C LEU A 61 -31.73 3.73 25.23
N LYS A 62 -32.72 3.03 25.78
CA LYS A 62 -33.33 3.39 27.09
C LYS A 62 -32.30 3.35 28.22
N THR A 63 -31.47 2.31 28.24
CA THR A 63 -30.37 2.14 29.21
C THR A 63 -29.28 3.21 29.03
N PHE A 64 -28.95 3.52 27.76
CA PHE A 64 -27.98 4.55 27.40
C PHE A 64 -28.46 5.94 27.83
N GLN A 65 -29.72 6.30 27.54
CA GLN A 65 -30.32 7.56 27.96
C GLN A 65 -30.23 7.76 29.47
N LYS A 66 -30.63 6.77 30.29
CA LYS A 66 -30.51 6.84 31.76
C LYS A 66 -29.09 7.08 32.25
N THR A 67 -28.10 6.64 31.48
CA THR A 67 -26.68 6.86 31.79
C THR A 67 -26.27 8.28 31.41
N LEU A 68 -26.65 8.76 30.23
CA LEU A 68 -26.39 10.12 29.76
C LEU A 68 -27.07 11.20 30.61
N GLU A 69 -28.25 10.94 31.15
CA GLU A 69 -28.96 11.84 32.08
C GLU A 69 -28.14 12.16 33.35
N LYS A 70 -27.24 11.24 33.73
CA LYS A 70 -26.35 11.37 34.90
C LYS A 70 -24.94 11.84 34.52
N ALA A 71 -24.63 11.94 33.24
CA ALA A 71 -23.31 12.34 32.77
C ALA A 71 -23.03 13.81 33.08
N ASP A 72 -21.75 14.11 33.32
CA ASP A 72 -21.28 15.48 33.50
C ASP A 72 -21.16 16.20 32.13
N LYS A 73 -20.81 17.49 32.19
CA LYS A 73 -20.60 18.31 30.97
C LYS A 73 -19.28 18.00 30.25
N ASN A 74 -18.31 17.41 30.94
CA ASN A 74 -17.00 17.03 30.38
C ASN A 74 -17.11 15.59 29.83
N SER A 75 -18.11 15.39 28.99
CA SER A 75 -18.45 14.09 28.45
C SER A 75 -18.82 14.19 26.97
N THR A 76 -18.59 13.12 26.22
CA THR A 76 -18.95 13.02 24.80
C THR A 76 -19.74 11.75 24.55
N ALA A 77 -20.88 11.84 23.88
CA ALA A 77 -21.62 10.68 23.40
C ALA A 77 -21.28 10.44 21.93
N LEU A 78 -20.59 9.34 21.64
CA LEU A 78 -20.09 9.00 20.30
C LEU A 78 -20.92 7.85 19.71
N PHE A 79 -21.68 8.18 18.67
CA PHE A 79 -22.45 7.23 17.87
C PHE A 79 -21.59 6.70 16.72
N LEU A 80 -21.17 5.43 16.82
CA LEU A 80 -20.13 4.79 16.01
C LEU A 80 -20.65 4.21 14.68
N GLY A 81 -21.62 4.86 14.04
CA GLY A 81 -22.17 4.46 12.74
C GLY A 81 -23.29 3.42 12.78
N ASP A 82 -23.85 3.16 11.60
CA ASP A 82 -25.12 2.43 11.39
C ASP A 82 -26.25 3.05 12.20
N ASN A 83 -26.39 4.37 12.00
CA ASN A 83 -27.38 5.18 12.70
C ASN A 83 -28.79 5.01 12.10
N ILE A 84 -28.91 4.44 10.89
CA ILE A 84 -30.20 4.11 10.27
C ILE A 84 -30.21 2.71 9.64
N TYR A 85 -31.24 1.91 9.96
CA TYR A 85 -31.58 0.66 9.27
C TYR A 85 -32.89 0.73 8.47
N PRO A 86 -33.02 -0.09 7.40
CA PRO A 86 -31.98 -0.96 6.83
C PRO A 86 -31.02 -0.26 5.85
N ALA A 87 -31.35 0.93 5.38
CA ALA A 87 -30.57 1.65 4.38
C ALA A 87 -30.80 3.16 4.50
N GLY A 88 -29.86 3.87 5.13
CA GLY A 88 -29.65 5.32 5.13
C GLY A 88 -30.88 6.22 5.26
N MET A 89 -30.71 7.51 4.98
CA MET A 89 -31.81 8.47 4.98
C MET A 89 -32.38 8.65 3.56
N PRO A 90 -33.54 8.07 3.22
CA PRO A 90 -34.11 8.16 1.88
C PRO A 90 -34.69 9.52 1.57
N ASN A 91 -34.85 9.81 0.28
CA ASN A 91 -35.63 10.96 -0.15
C ASN A 91 -37.11 10.77 0.22
N LYS A 92 -37.66 11.71 0.98
CA LYS A 92 -39.06 11.70 1.45
C LYS A 92 -40.07 11.61 0.31
N LYS A 93 -39.76 12.19 -0.86
CA LYS A 93 -40.63 12.18 -2.04
C LYS A 93 -40.62 10.81 -2.74
N ASP A 94 -39.47 10.14 -2.74
CA ASP A 94 -39.27 8.89 -3.48
C ASP A 94 -39.79 7.69 -2.68
N SER A 95 -39.64 7.71 -1.35
CA SER A 95 -40.20 6.68 -0.46
C SER A 95 -40.59 7.23 0.90
N THR A 96 -41.86 7.60 1.06
CA THR A 96 -42.36 8.19 2.31
C THR A 96 -42.31 7.22 3.49
N GLN A 97 -42.64 5.94 3.29
CA GLN A 97 -42.64 4.95 4.39
C GLN A 97 -41.22 4.67 4.90
N ALA A 98 -40.27 4.44 3.99
CA ALA A 98 -38.87 4.23 4.37
C ALA A 98 -38.28 5.46 5.07
N TYR A 99 -38.64 6.66 4.63
CA TYR A 99 -38.26 7.91 5.31
C TYR A 99 -38.81 7.98 6.74
N LEU A 100 -40.07 7.58 6.97
CA LEU A 100 -40.65 7.59 8.31
C LEU A 100 -39.97 6.59 9.25
N GLU A 101 -39.57 5.43 8.73
CA GLU A 101 -38.82 4.42 9.49
C GLU A 101 -37.38 4.88 9.80
N ALA A 102 -36.67 5.42 8.81
CA ALA A 102 -35.34 6.02 8.99
C ALA A 102 -35.37 7.14 10.03
N LYS A 103 -36.35 8.05 9.89
CA LYS A 103 -36.60 9.14 10.84
C LYS A 103 -36.89 8.62 12.24
N ASN A 104 -37.70 7.57 12.40
CA ASN A 104 -38.00 6.97 13.70
C ASN A 104 -36.72 6.47 14.40
N ASN A 105 -35.91 5.72 13.67
CA ASN A 105 -34.68 5.14 14.19
C ASN A 105 -33.68 6.21 14.64
N LEU A 106 -33.58 7.31 13.87
CA LEU A 106 -32.71 8.42 14.20
C LEU A 106 -33.26 9.27 15.35
N ASP A 107 -34.57 9.56 15.37
CA ASP A 107 -35.22 10.29 16.46
C ASP A 107 -35.10 9.55 17.81
N ALA A 108 -35.15 8.21 17.81
CA ALA A 108 -34.96 7.41 19.02
C ALA A 108 -33.56 7.61 19.65
N GLN A 109 -32.52 7.73 18.82
CA GLN A 109 -31.16 8.05 19.26
C GLN A 109 -31.05 9.50 19.73
N LEU A 110 -31.57 10.45 18.95
CA LEU A 110 -31.57 11.88 19.32
C LEU A 110 -32.32 12.13 20.63
N GLN A 111 -33.38 11.37 20.93
CA GLN A 111 -34.10 11.46 22.19
C GLN A 111 -33.21 11.15 23.41
N THR A 112 -32.22 10.27 23.27
CA THR A 112 -31.28 9.94 24.36
C THR A 112 -30.44 11.14 24.80
N LEU A 113 -30.34 12.17 23.95
CA LEU A 113 -29.52 13.36 24.17
C LEU A 113 -30.28 14.52 24.85
N THR A 114 -31.60 14.41 25.03
CA THR A 114 -32.46 15.53 25.50
C THR A 114 -32.08 16.10 26.86
N GLN A 115 -31.49 15.30 27.74
CA GLN A 115 -30.99 15.71 29.07
C GLN A 115 -29.48 15.54 29.22
N PHE A 116 -28.78 15.21 28.14
CA PHE A 116 -27.33 15.06 28.15
C PHE A 116 -26.66 16.44 28.16
N LYS A 117 -25.70 16.64 29.07
CA LYS A 117 -25.01 17.93 29.26
C LYS A 117 -23.69 18.03 28.48
N GLY A 118 -23.23 16.91 27.91
CA GLY A 118 -22.00 16.84 27.13
C GLY A 118 -22.25 17.01 25.64
N ASN A 119 -21.25 16.67 24.83
CA ASN A 119 -21.26 16.87 23.37
C ASN A 119 -21.60 15.57 22.62
N PRO A 120 -22.64 15.54 21.78
CA PRO A 120 -22.91 14.40 20.91
C PRO A 120 -22.09 14.47 19.62
N ILE A 121 -21.56 13.33 19.19
CA ILE A 121 -20.86 13.16 17.92
C ILE A 121 -21.39 11.90 17.23
N PHE A 122 -21.72 12.02 15.94
CA PHE A 122 -22.11 10.92 15.07
C PHE A 122 -21.05 10.71 14.00
N ILE A 123 -20.69 9.46 13.74
CA ILE A 123 -19.93 9.07 12.55
C ILE A 123 -20.79 8.16 11.67
N PRO A 124 -20.55 8.10 10.35
CA PRO A 124 -21.28 7.19 9.46
C PRO A 124 -20.82 5.74 9.55
N GLY A 125 -21.75 4.81 9.29
CA GLY A 125 -21.49 3.39 9.00
C GLY A 125 -21.96 2.99 7.61
N ASN A 126 -21.70 1.75 7.20
CA ASN A 126 -22.05 1.28 5.86
C ASN A 126 -23.57 1.35 5.59
N HIS A 127 -24.42 1.09 6.59
CA HIS A 127 -25.86 1.19 6.40
C HIS A 127 -26.33 2.63 6.17
N ASP A 128 -25.61 3.63 6.67
CA ASP A 128 -25.90 5.05 6.43
C ASP A 128 -25.69 5.42 4.94
N TRP A 129 -24.73 4.76 4.27
CA TRP A 129 -24.42 4.94 2.85
C TRP A 129 -25.36 4.19 1.88
N TYR A 130 -26.06 3.15 2.33
CA TYR A 130 -26.78 2.22 1.44
C TYR A 130 -27.92 2.85 0.63
N ASN A 131 -28.48 3.97 1.09
CA ASN A 131 -29.51 4.67 0.33
C ASN A 131 -28.92 5.89 -0.38
N GLU A 132 -28.80 5.82 -1.72
CA GLU A 132 -28.32 6.90 -2.59
C GLU A 132 -26.88 7.38 -2.31
N GLY A 133 -26.08 6.64 -1.53
CA GLY A 133 -24.69 6.99 -1.26
C GLY A 133 -24.55 8.33 -0.54
N LEU A 134 -23.68 9.18 -1.08
CA LEU A 134 -23.35 10.49 -0.50
C LEU A 134 -24.58 11.40 -0.33
N ASP A 135 -25.53 11.38 -1.28
CA ASP A 135 -26.74 12.21 -1.17
C ASP A 135 -27.61 11.82 0.04
N GLY A 136 -27.68 10.52 0.34
CA GLY A 136 -28.38 10.01 1.53
C GLY A 136 -27.67 10.38 2.82
N LEU A 137 -26.34 10.26 2.82
CA LEU A 137 -25.48 10.64 3.92
C LEU A 137 -25.60 12.13 4.24
N GLU A 138 -25.56 13.00 3.23
CA GLU A 138 -25.74 14.45 3.40
C GLU A 138 -27.10 14.79 4.01
N ARG A 139 -28.17 14.09 3.62
CA ARG A 139 -29.51 14.30 4.20
C ARG A 139 -29.55 13.89 5.67
N GLN A 140 -28.88 12.80 6.03
CA GLN A 140 -28.74 12.36 7.41
C GLN A 140 -27.97 13.38 8.24
N GLN A 141 -26.79 13.84 7.77
CA GLN A 141 -26.00 14.89 8.40
C GLN A 141 -26.86 16.15 8.64
N LYS A 142 -27.52 16.68 7.60
CA LYS A 142 -28.38 17.87 7.69
C LYS A 142 -29.54 17.67 8.67
N TYR A 143 -30.10 16.45 8.76
CA TYR A 143 -31.17 16.15 9.71
C TYR A 143 -30.68 16.19 11.15
N ILE A 144 -29.53 15.58 11.45
CA ILE A 144 -28.92 15.56 12.78
C ILE A 144 -28.54 16.98 13.21
N GLN A 145 -27.81 17.70 12.36
CA GLN A 145 -27.39 19.08 12.62
C GLN A 145 -28.59 19.99 12.92
N LYS A 146 -29.67 19.87 12.14
CA LYS A 146 -30.90 20.63 12.35
C LYS A 146 -31.61 20.27 13.67
N LYS A 147 -31.58 19.00 14.07
CA LYS A 147 -32.25 18.53 15.29
C LYS A 147 -31.52 18.91 16.56
N LEU A 148 -30.20 19.00 16.50
CA LEU A 148 -29.33 19.36 17.62
C LEU A 148 -28.95 20.86 17.62
N ASP A 149 -29.35 21.60 16.59
CA ASP A 149 -29.02 23.03 16.39
C ASP A 149 -27.52 23.31 16.47
N SER A 150 -26.72 22.43 15.86
CA SER A 150 -25.25 22.53 15.83
C SER A 150 -24.72 21.92 14.53
N LYS A 151 -23.63 22.49 14.01
CA LYS A 151 -22.90 21.90 12.88
C LYS A 151 -21.90 20.83 13.34
N GLU A 152 -21.32 21.02 14.52
CA GLU A 152 -20.24 20.21 15.11
C GLU A 152 -20.76 18.93 15.79
N VAL A 153 -21.57 18.13 15.08
CA VAL A 153 -22.21 16.91 15.62
C VAL A 153 -22.13 15.69 14.72
N PHE A 154 -21.73 15.85 13.46
CA PHE A 154 -21.63 14.75 12.49
C PHE A 154 -20.29 14.85 11.77
N PHE A 155 -19.45 13.83 11.91
CA PHE A 155 -18.08 13.86 11.44
C PHE A 155 -17.67 12.54 10.76
N PRO A 156 -16.83 12.58 9.72
CA PRO A 156 -16.41 13.80 9.00
C PRO A 156 -17.57 14.47 8.26
N GLU A 157 -17.52 15.79 8.09
CA GLU A 157 -18.53 16.52 7.32
C GLU A 157 -18.42 16.25 5.80
N ASP A 158 -19.53 16.47 5.07
CA ASP A 158 -19.58 16.50 3.60
C ASP A 158 -19.17 15.19 2.90
N GLY A 159 -19.12 14.07 3.64
CA GLY A 159 -18.69 12.77 3.13
C GLY A 159 -17.18 12.63 2.98
N CYS A 160 -16.40 13.51 3.63
CA CYS A 160 -14.95 13.44 3.62
C CYS A 160 -14.42 12.27 4.45
N PRO A 161 -13.17 11.83 4.21
CA PRO A 161 -12.67 10.59 4.81
C PRO A 161 -12.29 10.69 6.29
N ILE A 162 -11.83 11.87 6.74
CA ILE A 162 -11.20 12.03 8.05
C ILE A 162 -11.40 13.44 8.58
N GLU A 163 -11.58 13.55 9.90
CA GLU A 163 -11.64 14.84 10.58
C GLU A 163 -11.04 14.76 11.99
N LYS A 164 -10.28 15.79 12.38
CA LYS A 164 -9.67 15.92 13.71
C LYS A 164 -10.54 16.84 14.58
N ILE A 165 -10.93 16.36 15.75
CA ILE A 165 -11.77 17.07 16.70
C ILE A 165 -11.01 17.22 18.03
N ASP A 166 -10.71 18.45 18.42
CA ASP A 166 -10.02 18.75 19.68
C ASP A 166 -11.01 18.73 20.86
N ILE A 167 -10.79 17.84 21.84
CA ILE A 167 -11.62 17.77 23.05
C ILE A 167 -11.06 18.69 24.15
N ASN A 168 -9.76 18.58 24.41
CA ASN A 168 -8.98 19.46 25.28
C ASN A 168 -7.48 19.30 24.97
N ASP A 169 -6.61 19.97 25.73
CA ASP A 169 -5.16 19.92 25.60
C ASP A 169 -4.56 18.51 25.68
N LYS A 170 -5.24 17.55 26.32
CA LYS A 170 -4.79 16.16 26.50
C LYS A 170 -5.46 15.14 25.61
N ILE A 171 -6.61 15.45 25.01
CA ILE A 171 -7.44 14.47 24.31
C ILE A 171 -7.89 14.97 22.94
N VAL A 172 -7.77 14.12 21.93
CA VAL A 172 -8.23 14.36 20.55
C VAL A 172 -9.05 13.18 20.05
N ILE A 173 -10.10 13.45 19.26
CA ILE A 173 -10.77 12.45 18.44
C ILE A 173 -10.29 12.63 17.00
N ILE A 174 -10.03 11.52 16.32
CA ILE A 174 -9.89 11.49 14.86
C ILE A 174 -11.03 10.61 14.36
N ALA A 175 -12.03 11.23 13.72
CA ALA A 175 -13.17 10.53 13.13
C ALA A 175 -12.83 10.10 11.70
N ILE A 176 -13.12 8.84 11.36
CA ILE A 176 -12.84 8.27 10.03
C ILE A 176 -14.12 7.65 9.47
N ASP A 177 -14.52 8.09 8.27
CA ASP A 177 -15.48 7.36 7.48
C ASP A 177 -14.80 6.16 6.81
N THR A 178 -14.90 5.00 7.45
CA THR A 178 -14.33 3.78 6.88
C THR A 178 -15.05 3.30 5.61
N GLU A 179 -16.34 3.62 5.42
CA GLU A 179 -17.08 3.20 4.22
C GLU A 179 -16.62 3.99 2.98
N TRP A 180 -16.22 5.25 3.16
CA TRP A 180 -15.54 6.04 2.12
C TRP A 180 -14.36 5.26 1.48
N TYR A 181 -13.57 4.56 2.29
CA TYR A 181 -12.44 3.77 1.78
C TYR A 181 -12.89 2.51 1.04
N LEU A 182 -13.92 1.82 1.55
CA LEU A 182 -14.35 0.51 1.08
C LEU A 182 -15.19 0.57 -0.20
N THR A 183 -16.00 1.61 -0.35
CA THR A 183 -16.94 1.78 -1.44
C THR A 183 -16.26 1.95 -2.81
N ASN A 184 -17.01 1.73 -3.89
CA ASN A 184 -16.52 1.89 -5.26
C ASN A 184 -16.74 3.32 -5.75
N TRP A 185 -15.67 4.10 -5.83
CA TRP A 185 -15.70 5.51 -6.25
C TRP A 185 -16.15 5.70 -7.70
N ASP A 186 -15.99 4.70 -8.58
CA ASP A 186 -16.52 4.78 -9.97
C ASP A 186 -18.05 4.86 -10.02
N LYS A 187 -18.73 4.48 -8.92
CA LYS A 187 -20.19 4.62 -8.75
C LYS A 187 -20.59 5.93 -8.07
N HIS A 188 -19.63 6.66 -7.53
CA HIS A 188 -19.81 7.91 -6.79
C HIS A 188 -18.81 8.95 -7.31
N PRO A 189 -18.98 9.42 -8.57
CA PRO A 189 -18.01 10.32 -9.19
C PRO A 189 -17.76 11.59 -8.36
N THR A 190 -18.73 12.02 -7.54
CA THR A 190 -18.69 13.23 -6.72
C THR A 190 -18.19 13.04 -5.28
N MET A 191 -17.69 11.85 -4.92
CA MET A 191 -17.44 11.47 -3.52
C MET A 191 -16.49 12.41 -2.76
N ASN A 192 -15.61 13.13 -3.45
CA ASN A 192 -14.60 14.00 -2.85
C ASN A 192 -14.64 15.43 -3.37
N ASP A 193 -15.74 15.85 -3.99
CA ASP A 193 -15.82 17.18 -4.62
C ASP A 193 -15.60 18.29 -3.58
N LYS A 194 -16.08 18.06 -2.34
CA LYS A 194 -15.94 18.99 -1.21
C LYS A 194 -14.75 18.70 -0.30
N CYS A 195 -13.89 17.75 -0.66
CA CYS A 195 -12.83 17.25 0.22
C CYS A 195 -11.44 17.62 -0.29
N GLU A 196 -10.53 17.95 0.64
CA GLU A 196 -9.11 18.18 0.33
C GLU A 196 -8.44 16.87 -0.10
N ILE A 197 -8.82 15.75 0.52
CA ILE A 197 -8.32 14.42 0.21
C ILE A 197 -9.14 13.81 -0.94
N LYS A 198 -8.50 13.63 -2.10
CA LYS A 198 -9.12 13.07 -3.31
C LYS A 198 -8.55 11.68 -3.70
N ASP A 199 -7.72 11.07 -2.85
CA ASP A 199 -7.19 9.72 -3.07
C ASP A 199 -6.88 8.97 -1.75
N ARG A 200 -6.76 7.65 -1.85
CA ARG A 200 -6.58 6.76 -0.68
C ARG A 200 -5.18 6.85 -0.04
N GLU A 201 -4.14 7.20 -0.79
CA GLU A 201 -2.78 7.29 -0.21
C GLU A 201 -2.65 8.58 0.59
N THR A 202 -3.15 9.71 0.06
CA THR A 202 -3.20 10.98 0.79
C THR A 202 -4.00 10.86 2.10
N PHE A 203 -5.05 10.03 2.14
CA PHE A 203 -5.75 9.69 3.39
C PHE A 203 -4.83 9.06 4.45
N PHE A 204 -3.99 8.09 4.07
CA PHE A 204 -3.05 7.48 5.00
C PHE A 204 -1.95 8.44 5.45
N GLU A 205 -1.46 9.30 4.53
CA GLU A 205 -0.49 10.33 4.85
C GLU A 205 -1.04 11.32 5.88
N GLU A 206 -2.28 11.78 5.71
CA GLU A 206 -2.90 12.70 6.67
C GLU A 206 -3.19 12.01 8.01
N LEU A 207 -3.66 10.77 8.01
CA LEU A 207 -3.81 10.00 9.25
C LEU A 207 -2.48 9.87 9.99
N GLU A 208 -1.39 9.51 9.29
CA GLU A 208 -0.05 9.41 9.88
C GLU A 208 0.42 10.76 10.44
N SER A 209 0.19 11.84 9.71
CA SER A 209 0.43 13.23 10.12
C SER A 209 -0.31 13.55 11.42
N LEU A 210 -1.61 13.28 11.51
CA LEU A 210 -2.44 13.53 12.69
C LEU A 210 -2.01 12.70 13.90
N ILE A 211 -1.71 11.40 13.72
CA ILE A 211 -1.22 10.55 14.81
C ILE A 211 0.14 11.05 15.32
N LYS A 212 1.08 11.38 14.41
CA LYS A 212 2.39 11.93 14.78
C LYS A 212 2.29 13.27 15.50
N LYS A 213 1.40 14.16 15.05
CA LYS A 213 1.19 15.49 15.65
C LYS A 213 0.60 15.39 17.07
N ASN A 214 -0.16 14.33 17.39
CA ASN A 214 -0.87 14.16 18.67
C ASN A 214 -0.30 13.02 19.55
N ARG A 215 0.96 12.60 19.35
CA ARG A 215 1.60 11.49 20.10
C ARG A 215 1.50 11.61 21.63
N ASP A 216 1.51 12.83 22.16
CA ASP A 216 1.50 13.09 23.60
C ASP A 216 0.08 13.18 24.18
N ARG A 217 -0.95 13.21 23.33
CA ARG A 217 -2.36 13.25 23.69
C ARG A 217 -2.99 11.86 23.59
N THR A 218 -3.98 11.57 24.43
CA THR A 218 -4.86 10.42 24.23
C THR A 218 -5.64 10.64 22.94
N THR A 219 -5.41 9.76 21.96
CA THR A 219 -6.05 9.85 20.65
C THR A 219 -7.12 8.77 20.53
N ILE A 220 -8.37 9.17 20.39
CA ILE A 220 -9.49 8.25 20.12
C ILE A 220 -9.71 8.21 18.62
N LEU A 221 -9.40 7.08 18.00
CA LEU A 221 -9.70 6.85 16.59
C LEU A 221 -11.12 6.28 16.49
N ALA A 222 -12.05 7.12 16.04
CA ALA A 222 -13.47 6.81 15.91
C ALA A 222 -13.76 6.32 14.49
N LEU A 223 -14.14 5.05 14.36
CA LEU A 223 -14.31 4.38 13.07
C LEU A 223 -15.47 3.40 13.13
N HIS A 224 -16.26 3.24 12.08
CA HIS A 224 -17.38 2.30 12.14
C HIS A 224 -16.91 0.83 12.06
N HIS A 225 -16.11 0.52 11.04
CA HIS A 225 -15.61 -0.82 10.73
C HIS A 225 -14.41 -1.24 11.62
N PRO A 226 -14.51 -2.26 12.51
CA PRO A 226 -13.48 -2.62 13.49
C PRO A 226 -12.17 -3.15 12.86
N MET A 227 -11.00 -2.67 13.31
CA MET A 227 -9.71 -3.22 12.85
C MET A 227 -9.48 -4.66 13.33
N PHE A 228 -9.96 -4.98 14.54
CA PHE A 228 -9.98 -6.33 15.08
C PHE A 228 -11.42 -6.74 15.44
N SER A 229 -11.85 -7.94 15.03
CA SER A 229 -13.13 -8.51 15.48
C SER A 229 -13.08 -10.03 15.55
N TYR A 230 -13.74 -10.58 16.58
CA TYR A 230 -13.99 -12.01 16.76
C TYR A 230 -15.47 -12.37 16.72
N GLY A 231 -16.29 -11.56 16.03
CA GLY A 231 -17.69 -11.87 15.68
C GLY A 231 -17.85 -12.32 14.22
N PRO A 232 -19.09 -12.36 13.69
CA PRO A 232 -19.38 -12.82 12.34
C PRO A 232 -18.66 -12.04 11.23
N HIS A 233 -18.50 -10.72 11.35
CA HIS A 233 -17.75 -9.91 10.37
C HIS A 233 -16.23 -10.18 10.44
N GLY A 234 -15.75 -10.74 11.56
CA GLY A 234 -14.42 -11.32 11.73
C GLY A 234 -14.31 -12.81 11.33
N GLY A 235 -15.34 -13.38 10.71
CA GLY A 235 -15.36 -14.77 10.26
C GLY A 235 -15.50 -15.79 11.39
N GLN A 236 -16.12 -15.41 12.52
CA GLN A 236 -16.44 -16.30 13.64
C GLN A 236 -17.97 -16.53 13.72
N TYR A 237 -18.40 -17.77 13.55
CA TYR A 237 -19.82 -18.10 13.39
C TYR A 237 -20.35 -18.92 14.56
N SER A 238 -21.64 -18.74 14.89
CA SER A 238 -22.34 -19.57 15.86
C SER A 238 -22.71 -20.92 15.28
N ALA A 239 -23.02 -21.90 16.14
CA ALA A 239 -23.51 -23.21 15.68
C ALA A 239 -24.75 -23.08 14.77
N LYS A 240 -25.63 -22.10 15.04
CA LYS A 240 -26.80 -21.81 14.19
C LYS A 240 -26.39 -21.42 12.77
N LEU A 241 -25.37 -20.56 12.62
CA LEU A 241 -24.88 -20.12 11.32
C LEU A 241 -24.11 -21.23 10.59
N HIS A 242 -23.47 -22.17 11.30
CA HIS A 242 -22.90 -23.37 10.70
C HIS A 242 -23.96 -24.35 10.17
N LEU A 243 -25.13 -24.41 10.82
CA LEU A 243 -26.25 -25.24 10.39
C LEU A 243 -27.07 -24.58 9.28
N ASN A 244 -27.27 -23.26 9.35
CA ASN A 244 -28.04 -22.52 8.36
C ASN A 244 -27.54 -21.07 8.22
N PRO A 245 -26.57 -20.81 7.34
CA PRO A 245 -26.04 -19.47 7.14
C PRO A 245 -27.03 -18.50 6.48
N ALA A 246 -28.06 -19.02 5.79
CA ALA A 246 -29.09 -18.23 5.10
C ALA A 246 -30.36 -18.00 5.94
N GLY A 247 -30.39 -18.43 7.20
CA GLY A 247 -31.51 -18.18 8.12
C GLY A 247 -32.78 -19.01 7.89
N GLY A 248 -32.73 -20.08 7.08
CA GLY A 248 -33.86 -20.99 6.84
C GLY A 248 -34.18 -21.93 8.02
N LYS A 249 -35.28 -22.68 7.90
CA LYS A 249 -35.74 -23.64 8.95
C LYS A 249 -35.04 -25.00 8.91
N PHE A 250 -34.41 -25.37 7.79
CA PHE A 250 -33.80 -26.70 7.62
C PHE A 250 -32.27 -26.64 7.85
N PRO A 251 -31.67 -27.54 8.66
CA PRO A 251 -30.24 -27.55 8.91
C PRO A 251 -29.46 -28.30 7.82
N PHE A 252 -28.40 -27.68 7.31
CA PHE A 252 -27.43 -28.28 6.38
C PHE A 252 -26.01 -28.19 6.98
N PRO A 253 -25.64 -28.99 7.98
CA PRO A 253 -24.40 -28.82 8.76
C PRO A 253 -23.11 -28.76 7.92
N ILE A 254 -22.99 -29.62 6.91
CA ILE A 254 -21.80 -29.69 6.05
C ILE A 254 -21.79 -28.51 5.08
N LEU A 255 -22.89 -28.29 4.35
CA LEU A 255 -22.99 -27.22 3.36
C LEU A 255 -22.95 -25.82 4.00
N GLY A 256 -23.55 -25.66 5.18
CA GLY A 256 -23.54 -24.40 5.92
C GLY A 256 -22.15 -24.04 6.44
N THR A 257 -21.41 -25.02 6.96
CA THR A 257 -19.99 -24.82 7.33
C THR A 257 -19.13 -24.51 6.12
N PHE A 258 -19.34 -25.21 5.00
CA PHE A 258 -18.64 -24.93 3.75
C PHE A 258 -18.96 -23.52 3.21
N ALA A 259 -20.22 -23.08 3.24
CA ALA A 259 -20.61 -21.73 2.82
C ALA A 259 -19.96 -20.64 3.70
N ASN A 260 -19.88 -20.85 5.01
CA ASN A 260 -19.16 -19.94 5.92
C ASN A 260 -17.65 -19.93 5.68
N LEU A 261 -17.06 -21.08 5.32
CA LEU A 261 -15.66 -21.16 4.91
C LEU A 261 -15.45 -20.34 3.64
N ILE A 262 -16.30 -20.51 2.61
CA ILE A 262 -16.25 -19.72 1.37
C ILE A 262 -16.43 -18.23 1.64
N ARG A 263 -17.39 -17.80 2.48
CA ARG A 263 -17.53 -16.39 2.86
C ARG A 263 -16.24 -15.84 3.46
N LYS A 264 -15.64 -16.60 4.39
CA LYS A 264 -14.42 -16.22 5.12
C LYS A 264 -13.19 -16.20 4.21
N THR A 265 -13.03 -17.13 3.27
CA THR A 265 -11.84 -17.21 2.41
C THR A 265 -11.97 -16.32 1.17
N SER A 266 -13.18 -16.16 0.64
CA SER A 266 -13.43 -15.31 -0.52
C SER A 266 -13.31 -13.83 -0.21
N GLY A 267 -13.70 -13.34 0.97
CA GLY A 267 -13.73 -11.90 1.24
C GLY A 267 -14.73 -11.12 0.38
N ALA A 268 -15.74 -11.80 -0.18
CA ALA A 268 -16.69 -11.20 -1.13
C ALA A 268 -17.57 -10.09 -0.53
N SER A 269 -17.76 -10.11 0.80
CA SER A 269 -18.49 -9.06 1.53
C SER A 269 -17.56 -7.89 1.83
N TYR A 270 -17.87 -6.69 1.34
CA TYR A 270 -17.12 -5.46 1.65
C TYR A 270 -17.08 -5.16 3.16
N ALA A 271 -18.08 -5.64 3.90
CA ALA A 271 -18.26 -5.46 5.35
C ALA A 271 -17.48 -6.50 6.20
N ASP A 272 -16.81 -7.47 5.58
CA ASP A 272 -16.07 -8.50 6.31
C ASP A 272 -14.57 -8.22 6.30
N LEU A 273 -13.89 -8.51 7.41
CA LEU A 273 -12.45 -8.28 7.59
C LEU A 273 -11.52 -9.00 6.60
N GLN A 274 -12.05 -9.96 5.84
CA GLN A 274 -11.31 -10.71 4.82
C GLN A 274 -11.44 -10.12 3.43
N ASN A 275 -12.23 -9.05 3.25
CA ASN A 275 -12.27 -8.30 1.99
C ASN A 275 -10.90 -7.69 1.67
N LYS A 276 -10.54 -7.68 0.40
CA LYS A 276 -9.26 -7.16 -0.08
C LYS A 276 -9.01 -5.70 0.34
N ARG A 277 -9.98 -4.80 0.09
CA ARG A 277 -9.85 -3.36 0.44
C ARG A 277 -9.86 -3.13 1.95
N TYR A 278 -10.69 -3.89 2.66
CA TYR A 278 -10.75 -3.78 4.11
C TYR A 278 -9.47 -4.31 4.77
N THR A 279 -8.88 -5.38 4.24
CA THR A 279 -7.58 -5.89 4.68
C THR A 279 -6.48 -4.84 4.50
N GLU A 280 -6.46 -4.15 3.36
CA GLU A 280 -5.53 -3.04 3.09
C GLU A 280 -5.73 -1.89 4.09
N LEU A 281 -6.96 -1.38 4.24
CA LEU A 281 -7.31 -0.34 5.22
C LEU A 281 -6.86 -0.73 6.62
N ARG A 282 -7.21 -1.94 7.07
CA ARG A 282 -6.86 -2.45 8.40
C ARG A 282 -5.36 -2.47 8.61
N ASN A 283 -4.62 -3.11 7.72
CA ASN A 283 -3.19 -3.33 7.89
C ASN A 283 -2.44 -1.98 7.95
N ARG A 284 -2.78 -1.04 7.06
CA ARG A 284 -2.19 0.32 7.03
C ARG A 284 -2.57 1.14 8.26
N LEU A 285 -3.86 1.20 8.61
CA LEU A 285 -4.36 2.01 9.74
C LEU A 285 -3.81 1.52 11.08
N VAL A 286 -3.81 0.19 11.33
CA VAL A 286 -3.22 -0.39 12.55
C VAL A 286 -1.72 -0.14 12.64
N THR A 287 -1.01 -0.18 11.52
CA THR A 287 0.43 0.13 11.49
C THR A 287 0.67 1.60 11.82
N ILE A 288 -0.13 2.52 11.26
CA ILE A 288 -0.03 3.95 11.53
C ILE A 288 -0.39 4.28 12.99
N ALA A 289 -1.42 3.64 13.56
CA ALA A 289 -1.82 3.83 14.95
C ALA A 289 -0.67 3.59 15.95
N GLN A 290 0.20 2.61 15.65
CA GLN A 290 1.34 2.25 16.50
C GLN A 290 2.50 3.27 16.49
N TYR A 291 2.42 4.34 15.69
CA TYR A 291 3.33 5.49 15.84
C TYR A 291 3.12 6.27 17.14
N SER A 292 2.05 5.99 17.90
CA SER A 292 1.80 6.51 19.24
C SER A 292 1.31 5.38 20.17
N GLN A 293 1.79 5.35 21.40
CA GLN A 293 1.30 4.41 22.43
C GLN A 293 -0.01 4.88 23.09
N LYS A 294 -0.51 6.07 22.73
CA LYS A 294 -1.71 6.69 23.32
C LYS A 294 -2.95 6.62 22.40
N VAL A 295 -2.93 5.77 21.38
CA VAL A 295 -4.07 5.59 20.46
C VAL A 295 -5.01 4.52 21.00
N ILE A 296 -6.32 4.82 21.01
CA ILE A 296 -7.40 3.89 21.34
C ILE A 296 -8.35 3.83 20.14
N LEU A 297 -8.55 2.64 19.58
CA LEU A 297 -9.50 2.42 18.49
C LEU A 297 -10.90 2.22 19.06
N THR A 298 -11.94 2.79 18.43
CA THR A 298 -13.34 2.61 18.84
C THR A 298 -14.20 2.29 17.63
N SER A 299 -15.11 1.30 17.73
CA SER A 299 -15.89 0.85 16.58
C SER A 299 -17.28 0.28 16.84
N GLY A 300 -18.13 0.29 15.80
CA GLY A 300 -19.57 0.07 15.91
C GLY A 300 -20.19 -0.96 14.97
N HIS A 301 -19.47 -1.49 13.98
CA HIS A 301 -20.05 -2.38 12.96
C HIS A 301 -20.41 -3.78 13.47
N GLU A 302 -19.60 -4.33 14.36
CA GLU A 302 -19.81 -5.69 14.84
C GLU A 302 -20.93 -5.73 15.89
N HIS A 303 -21.90 -6.65 15.74
CA HIS A 303 -23.11 -6.78 16.58
C HIS A 303 -22.86 -7.26 18.02
N THR A 304 -21.72 -6.90 18.62
CA THR A 304 -21.22 -7.41 19.90
C THR A 304 -20.48 -6.31 20.65
N LEU A 305 -20.23 -6.54 21.95
CA LEU A 305 -19.31 -5.71 22.72
C LEU A 305 -18.01 -6.50 22.93
N GLN A 306 -16.86 -5.93 22.55
CA GLN A 306 -15.55 -6.57 22.69
C GLN A 306 -14.48 -5.56 23.12
N TYR A 307 -13.58 -6.00 24.00
CA TYR A 307 -12.32 -5.30 24.28
C TYR A 307 -11.17 -6.17 23.77
N ILE A 308 -10.39 -5.63 22.83
CA ILE A 308 -9.34 -6.35 22.12
C ILE A 308 -8.05 -5.54 22.24
N VAL A 309 -6.93 -6.19 22.54
CA VAL A 309 -5.61 -5.57 22.55
C VAL A 309 -4.70 -6.39 21.66
N GLU A 310 -4.45 -5.91 20.44
CA GLU A 310 -3.58 -6.55 19.44
C GLU A 310 -2.64 -5.51 18.86
N ASP A 311 -1.43 -5.95 18.49
CA ASP A 311 -0.38 -5.06 17.97
C ASP A 311 -0.18 -3.81 18.86
N ASN A 312 -0.13 -4.03 20.18
CA ASN A 312 -0.03 -2.99 21.22
C ASN A 312 -1.10 -1.88 21.16
N THR A 313 -2.19 -2.10 20.44
CA THR A 313 -3.25 -1.10 20.21
C THR A 313 -4.56 -1.60 20.80
N PRO A 314 -5.12 -0.90 21.81
CA PRO A 314 -6.43 -1.26 22.36
C PRO A 314 -7.57 -0.85 21.41
N GLN A 315 -8.54 -1.74 21.24
CA GLN A 315 -9.78 -1.49 20.51
C GLN A 315 -11.01 -1.80 21.36
N ILE A 316 -11.93 -0.84 21.38
CA ILE A 316 -13.24 -0.90 22.02
C ILE A 316 -14.29 -1.07 20.93
N VAL A 317 -14.84 -2.28 20.80
CA VAL A 317 -15.99 -2.57 19.92
C VAL A 317 -17.26 -2.41 20.73
N SER A 318 -18.16 -1.54 20.29
CA SER A 318 -19.43 -1.23 20.96
C SER A 318 -20.64 -1.22 20.00
N GLY A 319 -20.68 -2.16 19.06
CA GLY A 319 -21.69 -2.24 17.99
C GLY A 319 -22.94 -3.04 18.34
N SER A 320 -23.37 -3.07 19.59
CA SER A 320 -24.54 -3.85 20.03
C SER A 320 -25.68 -2.96 20.54
N GLY A 321 -25.86 -1.78 19.92
CA GLY A 321 -26.88 -0.80 20.29
C GLY A 321 -28.31 -1.22 19.93
N SER A 322 -28.49 -2.15 18.98
CA SER A 322 -29.82 -2.63 18.57
C SER A 322 -29.90 -4.12 18.21
N LYS A 323 -28.77 -4.78 17.95
CA LYS A 323 -28.69 -6.21 17.58
C LYS A 323 -27.72 -6.99 18.46
N GLU A 324 -27.92 -8.30 18.47
CA GLU A 324 -27.06 -9.27 19.15
C GLU A 324 -26.29 -10.15 18.14
N GLY A 325 -25.01 -10.38 18.44
CA GLY A 325 -24.09 -11.19 17.66
C GLY A 325 -23.37 -12.22 18.52
N ALA A 326 -22.85 -13.27 17.90
CA ALA A 326 -22.06 -14.28 18.59
C ALA A 326 -20.57 -13.98 18.44
N ALA A 327 -19.81 -14.00 19.53
CA ALA A 327 -18.36 -13.76 19.49
C ALA A 327 -17.55 -14.90 20.12
N ARG A 328 -16.25 -14.91 19.84
CA ARG A 328 -15.25 -15.75 20.51
C ARG A 328 -14.21 -14.89 21.23
N LEU A 329 -13.57 -15.50 22.23
CA LEU A 329 -12.43 -14.93 22.90
C LEU A 329 -11.17 -15.57 22.31
N LEU A 330 -10.47 -14.88 21.42
CA LEU A 330 -9.30 -15.37 20.68
C LEU A 330 -8.20 -14.31 20.66
N ASN A 331 -6.95 -14.74 20.49
CA ASN A 331 -5.77 -13.87 20.36
C ASN A 331 -5.71 -12.77 21.45
N GLY A 332 -5.85 -11.50 21.07
CA GLY A 332 -5.78 -10.37 21.98
C GLY A 332 -7.12 -9.95 22.59
N SER A 333 -8.21 -10.67 22.31
CA SER A 333 -9.53 -10.40 22.93
C SER A 333 -9.47 -10.66 24.44
N LYS A 334 -9.75 -9.63 25.22
CA LYS A 334 -9.78 -9.67 26.70
C LYS A 334 -11.20 -9.83 27.25
N PHE A 335 -12.18 -9.32 26.52
CA PHE A 335 -13.60 -9.41 26.84
C PHE A 335 -14.43 -9.50 25.56
N SER A 336 -15.48 -10.32 25.58
CA SER A 336 -16.45 -10.39 24.49
C SER A 336 -17.84 -10.77 25.02
N THR A 337 -18.90 -10.14 24.52
CA THR A 337 -20.29 -10.51 24.84
C THR A 337 -21.21 -10.24 23.66
N GLY A 338 -22.23 -11.09 23.50
CA GLY A 338 -23.29 -10.90 22.50
C GLY A 338 -24.51 -10.14 23.00
N ARG A 339 -24.49 -9.66 24.25
CA ARG A 339 -25.57 -8.86 24.85
C ARG A 339 -25.59 -7.45 24.26
N THR A 340 -26.79 -6.90 24.06
CA THR A 340 -26.97 -5.49 23.73
C THR A 340 -26.50 -4.55 24.84
N GLY A 341 -25.97 -3.39 24.47
CA GLY A 341 -25.36 -2.45 25.41
C GLY A 341 -24.45 -1.41 24.77
N PHE A 342 -23.59 -0.79 25.59
CA PHE A 342 -22.68 0.28 25.21
C PHE A 342 -21.38 0.24 26.04
N ALA A 343 -20.40 1.09 25.69
CA ALA A 343 -19.15 1.24 26.46
C ALA A 343 -18.98 2.68 27.00
N GLU A 344 -18.32 2.81 28.15
CA GLU A 344 -17.91 4.06 28.80
C GLU A 344 -16.38 4.05 28.90
N LEU A 345 -15.71 5.00 28.25
CA LEU A 345 -14.26 5.21 28.33
C LEU A 345 -13.96 6.48 29.13
N LYS A 346 -13.28 6.32 30.26
CA LYS A 346 -12.82 7.41 31.11
C LYS A 346 -11.35 7.71 30.84
N VAL A 347 -11.01 8.98 30.72
CA VAL A 347 -9.63 9.45 30.59
C VAL A 347 -9.28 10.33 31.78
N TYR A 348 -8.15 10.03 32.43
CA TYR A 348 -7.71 10.67 33.66
C TYR A 348 -6.57 11.66 33.40
N LYS A 349 -6.29 12.52 34.39
CA LYS A 349 -5.33 13.63 34.27
C LYS A 349 -3.89 13.18 34.11
N ASP A 350 -3.54 12.00 34.61
CA ASP A 350 -2.23 11.35 34.45
C ASP A 350 -2.07 10.62 33.10
N GLY A 351 -3.01 10.80 32.16
CA GLY A 351 -2.98 10.16 30.84
C GLY A 351 -3.50 8.72 30.83
N SER A 352 -3.73 8.13 32.01
CA SER A 352 -4.33 6.80 32.11
C SER A 352 -5.79 6.81 31.66
N SER A 353 -6.30 5.64 31.28
CA SER A 353 -7.70 5.51 30.87
C SER A 353 -8.30 4.17 31.28
N GLN A 354 -9.62 4.12 31.38
CA GLN A 354 -10.38 2.95 31.79
C GLN A 354 -11.63 2.78 30.94
N VAL A 355 -11.89 1.57 30.48
CA VAL A 355 -13.15 1.22 29.80
C VAL A 355 -14.05 0.41 30.72
N ARG A 356 -15.36 0.65 30.60
CA ARG A 356 -16.45 -0.08 31.25
C ARG A 356 -17.49 -0.44 30.21
N TYR A 357 -17.95 -1.69 30.20
CA TYR A 357 -19.01 -2.13 29.30
C TYR A 357 -20.29 -2.36 30.08
N PHE A 358 -21.40 -1.86 29.56
CA PHE A 358 -22.72 -1.98 30.18
C PHE A 358 -23.67 -2.72 29.25
N GLY A 359 -24.38 -3.70 29.78
CA GLY A 359 -25.51 -4.34 29.12
C GLY A 359 -26.84 -3.80 29.63
N VAL A 360 -27.92 -4.22 28.97
CA VAL A 360 -29.28 -3.98 29.45
C VAL A 360 -29.56 -4.85 30.68
N GLY A 361 -29.79 -4.21 31.83
CA GLY A 361 -30.17 -4.85 33.09
C GLY A 361 -31.69 -4.87 33.32
N LYS A 362 -32.11 -5.20 34.55
CA LYS A 362 -33.53 -5.13 34.93
C LYS A 362 -34.01 -3.67 34.86
N ASN A 363 -35.26 -3.45 34.44
CA ASN A 363 -35.87 -2.12 34.28
C ASN A 363 -35.04 -1.16 33.40
N ASN A 364 -34.22 -1.66 32.46
CA ASN A 364 -33.29 -0.86 31.64
C ASN A 364 -32.25 -0.09 32.46
N ASP A 365 -31.88 -0.58 33.64
CA ASP A 365 -30.74 -0.03 34.38
C ASP A 365 -29.42 -0.59 33.81
N PRO A 366 -28.33 0.21 33.78
CA PRO A 366 -27.06 -0.23 33.21
C PRO A 366 -26.42 -1.35 34.06
N ASP A 367 -26.23 -2.52 33.45
CA ASP A 367 -25.62 -3.70 34.06
C ASP A 367 -24.13 -3.77 33.69
N LEU A 368 -23.22 -3.56 34.66
CA LEU A 368 -21.77 -3.55 34.42
C LEU A 368 -21.27 -4.96 34.08
N LEU A 369 -20.84 -5.16 32.83
CA LEU A 369 -20.40 -6.46 32.32
C LEU A 369 -18.89 -6.66 32.47
N PHE A 370 -18.10 -5.61 32.29
CA PHE A 370 -16.64 -5.66 32.29
C PHE A 370 -16.02 -4.30 32.55
N SER A 371 -14.84 -4.28 33.17
CA SER A 371 -14.01 -3.08 33.27
C SER A 371 -12.54 -3.42 33.29
N THR A 372 -11.72 -2.58 32.66
CA THR A 372 -10.26 -2.69 32.68
C THR A 372 -9.61 -1.33 32.40
N GLN A 373 -8.37 -1.17 32.84
CA GLN A 373 -7.50 -0.10 32.36
C GLN A 373 -7.22 -0.31 30.86
N VAL A 374 -7.18 0.79 30.11
CA VAL A 374 -6.89 0.82 28.67
C VAL A 374 -5.47 1.32 28.42
N LEU A 375 -5.20 2.57 28.79
CA LEU A 375 -3.83 3.12 28.82
C LEU A 375 -3.34 3.23 30.26
N PRO A 376 -2.06 2.89 30.54
CA PRO A 376 -1.45 3.13 31.84
C PRO A 376 -1.22 4.64 32.05
N PRO A 377 -0.94 5.09 33.29
CA PRO A 377 -0.47 6.45 33.55
C PRO A 377 0.81 6.75 32.77
N ASP A 378 0.98 8.01 32.38
CA ASP A 378 2.23 8.51 31.81
C ASP A 378 3.37 8.25 32.81
N ARG A 379 4.49 7.68 32.33
CA ARG A 379 5.57 7.19 33.22
C ARG A 379 6.28 8.36 33.93
N ASN A 380 6.02 8.46 35.25
CA ASN A 380 6.75 9.15 36.33
C ASN A 380 7.67 10.33 35.97
N GLU A 381 7.27 11.53 36.39
CA GLU A 381 8.04 12.79 36.42
C GLU A 381 9.28 12.76 37.35
N ASN A 382 9.55 11.63 38.02
CA ASN A 382 10.64 11.46 38.99
C ASN A 382 11.95 10.94 38.37
N TYR A 383 12.30 11.33 37.14
CA TYR A 383 13.66 11.12 36.62
C TYR A 383 14.60 12.17 37.23
N MET A 384 15.07 11.92 38.45
CA MET A 384 16.19 12.70 39.00
C MET A 384 17.49 12.20 38.37
N PHE A 385 17.92 12.88 37.31
CA PHE A 385 19.27 12.71 36.79
C PHE A 385 20.23 13.58 37.61
N SER A 386 21.35 13.04 38.09
CA SER A 386 22.37 13.90 38.70
C SER A 386 23.13 14.60 37.57
N ASP A 387 22.91 15.90 37.39
CA ASP A 387 23.73 16.69 36.48
C ASP A 387 25.19 16.61 36.96
N LYS A 388 26.01 15.84 36.23
CA LYS A 388 27.46 15.88 36.38
C LYS A 388 27.98 17.09 35.60
N ASP A 389 29.08 17.69 36.06
CA ASP A 389 29.84 18.60 35.22
C ASP A 389 30.44 17.80 34.05
N PHE A 390 30.07 18.18 32.83
CA PHE A 390 30.59 17.59 31.61
C PHE A 390 31.69 18.49 31.02
N PRO A 391 32.76 17.93 30.42
CA PRO A 391 33.78 18.73 29.76
C PRO A 391 33.17 19.53 28.59
N LYS A 392 33.77 20.68 28.27
CA LYS A 392 33.28 21.56 27.18
C LYS A 392 33.24 20.88 25.81
N GLU A 393 34.13 19.91 25.60
CA GLU A 393 34.19 19.09 24.40
C GLU A 393 34.40 17.62 24.80
N VAL A 394 33.85 16.72 24.00
CA VAL A 394 33.94 15.27 24.18
C VAL A 394 34.38 14.64 22.87
N LYS A 395 35.31 13.68 22.96
CA LYS A 395 35.58 12.76 21.85
C LYS A 395 34.52 11.68 21.84
N ALA A 396 33.73 11.63 20.77
CA ALA A 396 32.66 10.65 20.60
C ALA A 396 32.73 10.01 19.22
N THR A 397 32.15 8.81 19.10
CA THR A 397 31.98 8.11 17.83
C THR A 397 30.48 7.88 17.58
N VAL A 398 30.08 7.73 16.31
CA VAL A 398 28.69 7.40 15.96
C VAL A 398 28.42 5.92 16.24
N TYR A 399 29.36 5.06 15.82
CA TYR A 399 29.39 3.62 16.08
C TYR A 399 30.67 3.25 16.83
N SER A 400 30.63 2.16 17.57
CA SER A 400 31.83 1.55 18.15
C SER A 400 32.72 0.94 17.05
N LYS A 401 34.01 0.75 17.36
CA LYS A 401 34.96 0.09 16.44
C LYS A 401 34.57 -1.36 16.14
N GLU A 402 33.87 -2.03 17.06
CA GLU A 402 33.39 -3.41 16.87
C GLU A 402 32.21 -3.48 15.90
N GLU A 403 31.26 -2.54 15.98
CA GLU A 403 30.08 -2.48 15.09
C GLU A 403 30.47 -2.40 13.61
N VAL A 404 31.55 -1.67 13.29
CA VAL A 404 32.02 -1.43 11.90
C VAL A 404 33.08 -2.41 11.40
N LYS A 405 33.61 -3.31 12.25
CA LYS A 405 34.68 -4.23 11.84
C LYS A 405 34.09 -5.38 11.01
N LYS A 406 34.45 -5.45 9.73
CA LYS A 406 33.99 -6.49 8.78
C LYS A 406 35.15 -7.20 8.09
N SER A 407 34.92 -8.44 7.65
CA SER A 407 35.90 -9.23 6.90
C SER A 407 36.10 -8.68 5.48
N LYS A 408 37.23 -9.02 4.83
CA LYS A 408 37.51 -8.62 3.44
C LYS A 408 36.43 -9.15 2.48
N PHE A 409 35.98 -10.39 2.68
CA PHE A 409 34.90 -10.99 1.89
C PHE A 409 33.56 -10.25 2.05
N PHE A 410 33.22 -9.84 3.27
CA PHE A 410 32.02 -9.06 3.50
C PHE A 410 32.09 -7.72 2.75
N LYS A 411 33.23 -7.03 2.82
CA LYS A 411 33.48 -5.77 2.12
C LYS A 411 33.46 -5.90 0.59
N SER A 412 33.96 -7.00 0.01
CA SER A 412 33.86 -7.18 -1.44
C SER A 412 32.41 -7.30 -1.93
N ILE A 413 31.52 -7.89 -1.13
CA ILE A 413 30.10 -8.03 -1.47
C ILE A 413 29.34 -6.72 -1.19
N TRP A 414 29.51 -6.17 0.02
CA TRP A 414 28.71 -5.07 0.55
C TRP A 414 29.31 -3.68 0.37
N GLY A 415 30.55 -3.58 -0.12
CA GLY A 415 31.30 -2.34 -0.25
C GLY A 415 32.17 -2.05 0.98
N ASP A 416 33.11 -1.11 0.87
CA ASP A 416 33.92 -0.58 1.97
C ASP A 416 33.17 0.47 2.81
N ARG A 417 32.28 1.24 2.18
CA ARG A 417 31.40 2.24 2.81
C ARG A 417 32.14 3.30 3.64
N TYR A 418 31.40 4.21 4.29
CA TYR A 418 31.93 5.17 5.25
C TYR A 418 32.14 4.62 6.66
N ARG A 419 32.22 3.29 6.83
CA ARG A 419 32.43 2.62 8.13
C ARG A 419 33.52 3.26 8.99
N LYS A 420 34.63 3.66 8.35
CA LYS A 420 35.75 4.34 9.00
C LYS A 420 35.32 5.61 9.73
N TYR A 421 34.47 6.44 9.13
CA TYR A 421 34.05 7.73 9.70
C TYR A 421 32.99 7.58 10.78
N TYR A 422 32.17 6.53 10.74
CA TYR A 422 31.24 6.23 11.83
C TYR A 422 31.95 5.80 13.12
N ALA A 423 33.11 5.13 13.02
CA ALA A 423 33.88 4.69 14.17
C ALA A 423 35.08 5.58 14.54
N MET A 424 35.22 6.72 13.85
CA MET A 424 36.26 7.69 14.14
C MET A 424 35.84 8.57 15.31
N GLU A 425 36.74 8.74 16.29
CA GLU A 425 36.53 9.67 17.39
C GLU A 425 36.63 11.10 16.86
N VAL A 426 35.53 11.83 16.92
CA VAL A 426 35.46 13.25 16.56
C VAL A 426 35.32 14.08 17.81
N ASN A 427 36.04 15.21 17.87
CA ASN A 427 35.91 16.14 18.97
C ASN A 427 34.67 17.02 18.74
N ALA A 428 33.65 16.88 19.59
CA ALA A 428 32.39 17.62 19.47
C ALA A 428 32.12 18.47 20.72
N PRO A 429 31.60 19.70 20.58
CA PRO A 429 31.21 20.52 21.72
C PRO A 429 30.05 19.86 22.48
N THR A 430 30.14 19.88 23.81
CA THR A 430 29.10 19.37 24.70
C THR A 430 27.99 20.40 24.86
N LEU A 431 26.72 19.98 24.72
CA LEU A 431 25.58 20.88 24.73
C LEU A 431 24.66 20.68 25.95
N ARG A 432 24.42 21.77 26.67
CA ARG A 432 23.49 21.88 27.80
C ARG A 432 22.20 22.56 27.34
N LEU A 433 21.09 21.83 27.30
CA LEU A 433 19.82 22.33 26.77
C LEU A 433 19.24 23.45 27.64
N ASP A 434 19.41 23.36 28.95
CA ASP A 434 18.95 24.36 29.94
C ASP A 434 19.61 25.74 29.81
N THR A 435 20.73 25.85 29.11
CA THR A 435 21.45 27.12 28.91
C THR A 435 21.39 27.63 27.46
N LEU A 436 21.28 26.73 26.49
CA LEU A 436 21.23 27.09 25.07
C LEU A 436 19.97 27.90 24.73
N PHE A 437 20.12 28.99 23.98
CA PHE A 437 19.03 29.90 23.58
C PHE A 437 18.16 30.41 24.75
N GLY A 438 18.73 30.48 25.96
CA GLY A 438 18.00 30.89 27.16
C GLY A 438 17.18 29.77 27.82
N GLY A 439 17.45 28.51 27.45
CA GLY A 439 16.85 27.31 28.02
C GLY A 439 15.88 26.63 27.07
N LEU A 440 16.37 25.66 26.30
CA LEU A 440 15.57 24.78 25.47
C LEU A 440 14.87 23.70 26.31
N LYS A 441 13.57 23.51 26.04
CA LYS A 441 12.76 22.44 26.63
C LYS A 441 12.36 21.44 25.56
N PRO A 442 12.50 20.12 25.83
CA PRO A 442 11.89 19.10 25.00
C PRO A 442 10.38 19.31 24.89
N VAL A 443 9.86 19.23 23.67
CA VAL A 443 8.43 19.34 23.37
C VAL A 443 7.88 17.95 23.06
N ARG A 444 8.44 17.30 22.04
CA ARG A 444 7.97 15.99 21.56
C ARG A 444 9.02 15.31 20.69
N LYS A 445 8.92 13.98 20.52
CA LYS A 445 9.73 13.25 19.54
C LYS A 445 9.36 13.68 18.12
N GLY A 446 10.37 13.86 17.27
CA GLY A 446 10.18 14.14 15.84
C GLY A 446 9.74 12.90 15.05
N GLY A 447 9.55 13.08 13.74
CA GLY A 447 9.09 12.05 12.82
C GLY A 447 9.84 12.13 11.50
N GLY A 448 10.90 11.32 11.37
CA GLY A 448 11.62 11.08 10.12
C GLY A 448 11.89 9.58 9.97
N ASN A 449 12.14 9.13 8.75
CA ASN A 449 12.15 7.71 8.40
C ASN A 449 13.46 6.98 8.71
N GLN A 450 14.49 7.65 9.24
CA GLN A 450 15.83 7.06 9.38
C GLN A 450 16.54 7.35 10.71
N SER A 451 16.09 8.35 11.49
CA SER A 451 16.84 8.81 12.67
C SER A 451 15.91 9.19 13.83
N LYS A 452 16.42 9.00 15.06
CA LYS A 452 15.77 9.50 16.27
C LYS A 452 15.91 11.02 16.30
N SER A 453 14.79 11.74 16.41
CA SER A 453 14.78 13.19 16.51
C SER A 453 13.90 13.66 17.66
N LEU A 454 14.25 14.81 18.26
CA LEU A 454 13.51 15.44 19.35
C LEU A 454 13.31 16.91 19.02
N ARG A 455 12.06 17.37 19.07
CA ARG A 455 11.71 18.79 18.99
C ARG A 455 11.93 19.45 20.33
N LEU A 456 12.55 20.61 20.29
CA LEU A 456 12.85 21.46 21.42
C LEU A 456 12.21 22.82 21.18
N SER A 457 11.86 23.55 22.23
CA SER A 457 11.36 24.92 22.12
C SER A 457 12.07 25.84 23.12
N ASP A 458 12.34 27.07 22.71
CA ASP A 458 12.85 28.12 23.60
C ASP A 458 11.72 28.79 24.41
N LYS A 459 12.10 29.71 25.30
CA LYS A 459 11.13 30.48 26.11
C LYS A 459 10.20 31.41 25.30
N ASN A 460 10.53 31.70 24.04
CA ASN A 460 9.74 32.54 23.15
C ASN A 460 8.88 31.71 22.18
N GLY A 461 8.91 30.37 22.29
CA GLY A 461 8.16 29.45 21.45
C GLY A 461 8.88 29.02 20.16
N LYS A 462 10.14 29.43 19.92
CA LYS A 462 10.89 29.03 18.73
C LYS A 462 11.28 27.57 18.80
N GLU A 463 10.95 26.80 17.76
CA GLU A 463 11.22 25.37 17.73
C GLU A 463 12.58 25.05 17.08
N TYR A 464 13.26 24.07 17.66
CA TYR A 464 14.52 23.49 17.17
C TYR A 464 14.39 21.97 17.13
N VAL A 465 15.27 21.30 16.38
CA VAL A 465 15.33 19.85 16.32
C VAL A 465 16.75 19.39 16.62
N ILE A 466 16.87 18.39 17.50
CA ILE A 466 18.08 17.57 17.58
C ILE A 466 17.83 16.24 16.87
N ARG A 467 18.76 15.82 16.03
CA ARG A 467 18.71 14.57 15.26
C ARG A 467 19.96 13.74 15.53
N ALA A 468 19.78 12.50 15.96
CA ALA A 468 20.92 11.60 16.20
C ALA A 468 21.66 11.36 14.88
N VAL A 469 22.99 11.46 14.89
CA VAL A 469 23.83 11.06 13.75
C VAL A 469 23.75 9.54 13.55
N LYS A 470 23.59 8.80 14.66
CA LYS A 470 23.32 7.36 14.66
C LYS A 470 21.94 7.09 14.04
N LYS A 471 21.92 6.40 12.88
CA LYS A 471 20.69 6.02 12.19
C LYS A 471 19.94 4.92 12.95
N SER A 472 18.67 4.73 12.66
CA SER A 472 17.85 3.66 13.22
C SER A 472 17.35 2.75 12.10
N ALA A 473 17.88 1.53 12.08
CA ALA A 473 17.46 0.50 11.13
C ALA A 473 15.97 0.17 11.22
N GLU A 474 15.41 0.14 12.42
CA GLU A 474 14.01 -0.22 12.64
C GLU A 474 13.05 0.85 12.08
N VAL A 475 13.32 2.14 12.35
CA VAL A 475 12.51 3.27 11.85
C VAL A 475 12.42 3.27 10.33
N TYR A 476 13.50 2.87 9.67
CA TYR A 476 13.54 2.78 8.22
C TYR A 476 12.86 1.56 7.64
N LEU A 477 13.11 0.38 8.21
CA LEU A 477 12.38 -0.82 7.80
C LEU A 477 10.87 -0.58 7.90
N GLN A 478 10.43 0.08 8.97
CA GLN A 478 9.03 0.46 9.16
C GLN A 478 8.50 1.34 8.03
N ALA A 479 9.24 2.40 7.67
CA ALA A 479 8.79 3.37 6.66
C ALA A 479 8.90 2.86 5.21
N MET A 480 9.96 2.10 4.89
CA MET A 480 10.28 1.71 3.52
C MET A 480 9.71 0.32 3.15
N ALA A 481 9.85 -0.67 4.03
CA ALA A 481 9.62 -2.08 3.69
C ALA A 481 8.37 -2.68 4.35
N PHE A 482 7.95 -2.16 5.51
CA PHE A 482 6.83 -2.71 6.29
C PHE A 482 5.71 -1.68 6.51
N LYS A 483 5.20 -1.10 5.42
CA LYS A 483 4.07 -0.16 5.46
C LYS A 483 2.79 -0.75 6.06
N ASP A 484 2.64 -2.06 5.99
CA ASP A 484 1.46 -2.82 6.41
C ASP A 484 1.66 -3.65 7.69
N LYS A 485 2.86 -3.57 8.30
CA LYS A 485 3.18 -4.28 9.52
C LYS A 485 4.06 -3.41 10.41
N TYR A 486 3.67 -3.24 11.67
CA TYR A 486 4.55 -2.61 12.65
C TYR A 486 5.65 -3.57 13.12
N VAL A 487 6.91 -3.15 13.06
CA VAL A 487 8.09 -3.97 13.32
C VAL A 487 9.14 -3.28 14.20
N LEU A 488 8.85 -2.08 14.74
CA LEU A 488 9.76 -1.40 15.67
C LEU A 488 9.93 -2.21 16.97
N GLY A 489 11.17 -2.37 17.42
CA GLY A 489 11.56 -3.24 18.53
C GLY A 489 11.67 -4.73 18.15
N GLU A 490 11.17 -5.15 16.98
CA GLU A 490 11.29 -6.54 16.53
C GLU A 490 12.71 -6.87 16.03
N PHE A 491 13.59 -5.92 15.74
CA PHE A 491 14.93 -6.19 15.21
C PHE A 491 16.07 -5.82 16.16
N LYS A 492 15.77 -5.29 17.35
CA LYS A 492 16.76 -4.94 18.36
C LYS A 492 17.72 -6.09 18.71
N ASP A 493 19.00 -5.79 18.69
CA ASP A 493 20.15 -6.66 18.96
C ASP A 493 20.32 -7.82 17.95
N THR A 494 19.88 -7.64 16.72
CA THR A 494 19.85 -8.72 15.71
C THR A 494 20.85 -8.50 14.60
N TYR A 495 21.19 -9.58 13.87
CA TYR A 495 22.09 -9.46 12.72
C TYR A 495 21.48 -8.62 11.59
N THR A 496 20.16 -8.62 11.41
CA THR A 496 19.44 -7.75 10.46
C THR A 496 19.64 -6.28 10.81
N GLU A 497 19.39 -5.90 12.07
CA GLU A 497 19.64 -4.54 12.54
C GLU A 497 21.11 -4.17 12.33
N LYS A 498 22.06 -5.04 12.71
CA LYS A 498 23.49 -4.79 12.50
C LYS A 498 23.86 -4.64 11.02
N LEU A 499 23.25 -5.40 10.11
CA LEU A 499 23.49 -5.26 8.67
C LEU A 499 22.90 -3.96 8.13
N LEU A 500 21.71 -3.55 8.59
CA LEU A 500 21.08 -2.31 8.13
C LEU A 500 21.79 -1.08 8.70
N MET A 501 22.19 -1.12 9.95
CA MET A 501 23.07 -0.11 10.56
C MET A 501 24.39 0.00 9.80
N ASP A 502 24.91 -1.13 9.31
CA ASP A 502 26.08 -1.18 8.43
C ASP A 502 25.77 -0.63 7.02
N PHE A 503 24.60 -0.96 6.45
CA PHE A 503 24.10 -0.43 5.19
C PHE A 503 24.04 1.10 5.24
N TYR A 504 23.60 1.68 6.36
CA TYR A 504 23.59 3.13 6.61
C TYR A 504 24.94 3.82 6.56
N THR A 505 26.04 3.06 6.70
CA THR A 505 27.36 3.63 6.44
C THR A 505 27.59 3.97 4.98
N GLY A 506 26.62 3.72 4.08
CA GLY A 506 26.57 4.29 2.74
C GLY A 506 26.36 5.81 2.72
N ALA A 507 25.69 6.40 3.72
CA ALA A 507 25.55 7.86 3.86
C ALA A 507 26.73 8.45 4.65
N LEU A 508 27.23 9.62 4.25
CA LEU A 508 28.33 10.30 4.96
C LEU A 508 27.79 10.93 6.26
N PRO A 509 28.26 10.53 7.45
CA PRO A 509 27.60 10.87 8.72
C PRO A 509 27.54 12.38 9.02
N TYR A 510 28.49 13.14 8.50
CA TYR A 510 28.60 14.58 8.73
C TYR A 510 28.31 15.42 7.48
N GLY A 511 27.90 14.79 6.37
CA GLY A 511 27.77 15.40 5.04
C GLY A 511 26.98 16.70 5.04
N LEU A 512 25.85 16.73 5.75
CA LEU A 512 24.95 17.88 5.82
C LEU A 512 25.58 19.15 6.40
N LEU A 513 26.71 19.06 7.13
CA LEU A 513 27.37 20.23 7.71
C LEU A 513 27.93 21.20 6.65
N THR A 514 28.19 20.72 5.44
CA THR A 514 28.71 21.56 4.35
C THR A 514 27.61 22.37 3.65
N VAL A 515 26.34 22.00 3.86
CA VAL A 515 25.20 22.46 3.05
C VAL A 515 24.94 23.95 3.21
N GLY A 516 25.05 24.50 4.43
CA GLY A 516 24.74 25.90 4.70
C GLY A 516 25.64 26.84 3.90
N THR A 517 26.97 26.71 4.08
CA THR A 517 27.96 27.52 3.34
C THR A 517 27.81 27.41 1.83
N LEU A 518 27.53 26.22 1.31
CA LEU A 518 27.30 26.03 -0.11
C LEU A 518 25.99 26.69 -0.57
N SER A 519 24.92 26.60 0.22
CA SER A 519 23.60 27.17 -0.10
C SER A 519 23.64 28.71 -0.10
N ASP A 520 24.30 29.32 0.88
CA ASP A 520 24.52 30.77 0.97
C ASP A 520 25.19 31.32 -0.29
N ALA A 521 26.22 30.63 -0.79
CA ALA A 521 26.95 31.07 -1.97
C ALA A 521 26.09 31.16 -3.23
N ILE A 522 24.99 30.39 -3.30
CA ILE A 522 24.07 30.39 -4.43
C ILE A 522 22.67 30.92 -4.08
N ASP A 523 22.54 31.72 -3.02
CA ASP A 523 21.27 32.32 -2.57
C ASP A 523 20.13 31.29 -2.49
N LEU A 524 20.37 30.23 -1.73
CA LEU A 524 19.36 29.23 -1.39
C LEU A 524 19.03 29.29 0.09
N TYR A 525 17.76 29.07 0.44
CA TYR A 525 17.35 28.89 1.82
C TYR A 525 17.79 27.51 2.34
N HIS A 526 18.03 27.43 3.65
CA HIS A 526 18.55 26.22 4.29
C HIS A 526 18.37 26.27 5.81
N THR A 527 18.47 25.10 6.44
CA THR A 527 18.68 24.98 7.90
C THR A 527 20.14 25.21 8.25
N ASN A 528 20.46 25.49 9.52
CA ASN A 528 21.83 25.74 9.98
C ASN A 528 22.36 24.61 10.89
N PRO A 529 22.64 23.42 10.34
CA PRO A 529 22.98 22.27 11.14
C PRO A 529 24.34 22.41 11.83
N LYS A 530 24.38 22.05 13.12
CA LYS A 530 25.62 22.05 13.92
C LYS A 530 25.75 20.74 14.70
N LEU A 531 26.97 20.20 14.74
CA LEU A 531 27.29 18.97 15.46
C LEU A 531 27.54 19.25 16.94
N TYR A 532 26.88 18.49 17.80
CA TYR A 532 27.06 18.54 19.25
C TYR A 532 27.10 17.13 19.85
N TYR A 533 27.78 16.98 20.98
CA TYR A 533 27.57 15.87 21.89
C TYR A 533 26.53 16.30 22.94
N ILE A 534 25.43 15.56 23.05
CA ILE A 534 24.38 15.87 24.04
C ILE A 534 24.46 14.79 25.12
N PRO A 535 24.96 15.09 26.33
CA PRO A 535 24.93 14.13 27.42
C PRO A 535 23.50 13.95 27.93
N LYS A 536 23.25 12.83 28.59
CA LYS A 536 22.06 12.72 29.45
C LYS A 536 22.10 13.82 30.50
N GLN A 537 20.96 14.49 30.69
CA GLN A 537 20.86 15.70 31.49
C GLN A 537 19.42 15.90 31.96
N SER A 538 19.24 16.61 33.08
CA SER A 538 17.91 16.86 33.66
C SER A 538 16.94 17.53 32.68
N ALA A 539 17.44 18.42 31.82
CA ALA A 539 16.64 19.12 30.81
C ALA A 539 16.01 18.20 29.75
N LEU A 540 16.53 16.98 29.53
CA LEU A 540 15.91 16.00 28.63
C LEU A 540 14.67 15.33 29.26
N ALA A 541 14.43 15.48 30.56
CA ALA A 541 13.29 14.90 31.28
C ALA A 541 13.08 13.41 30.95
N GLU A 542 11.85 13.03 30.57
CA GLU A 542 11.44 11.67 30.18
C GLU A 542 12.18 11.14 28.93
N PHE A 543 12.76 12.01 28.11
CA PHE A 543 13.45 11.63 26.88
C PHE A 543 14.85 11.03 27.12
N ASN A 544 15.39 11.09 28.35
CA ASN A 544 16.69 10.49 28.73
C ASN A 544 16.78 8.96 28.50
N GLY A 545 15.64 8.28 28.34
CA GLY A 545 15.59 6.85 27.99
C GLY A 545 16.06 6.55 26.56
N GLU A 546 15.87 7.48 25.63
CA GLU A 546 16.12 7.30 24.19
C GLU A 546 17.13 8.30 23.60
N PHE A 547 17.32 9.43 24.28
CA PHE A 547 18.21 10.52 23.92
C PHE A 547 19.29 10.74 24.98
N GLY A 548 20.41 11.31 24.54
CA GLY A 548 21.57 11.61 25.37
C GLY A 548 22.71 10.61 25.21
N ASP A 549 23.91 11.05 25.56
CA ASP A 549 25.20 10.36 25.44
C ASP A 549 25.60 9.97 24.00
N GLU A 550 25.08 10.68 22.99
CA GLU A 550 25.34 10.44 21.56
C GLU A 550 25.68 11.75 20.83
N LEU A 551 26.15 11.64 19.57
CA LEU A 551 26.31 12.77 18.66
C LEU A 551 24.99 13.14 18.00
N TYR A 552 24.66 14.44 18.03
CA TYR A 552 23.45 15.01 17.45
C TYR A 552 23.77 16.17 16.52
N ILE A 553 22.95 16.32 15.49
CA ILE A 553 22.82 17.55 14.71
C ILE A 553 21.70 18.37 15.33
N LEU A 554 22.01 19.60 15.74
CA LEU A 554 21.02 20.60 16.13
C LEU A 554 20.79 21.53 14.94
N GLU A 555 19.52 21.75 14.60
CA GLU A 555 19.08 22.70 13.57
C GLU A 555 17.75 23.37 13.96
N GLU A 556 17.40 24.47 13.32
CA GLU A 556 16.11 25.12 13.47
C GLU A 556 15.00 24.24 12.87
N GLN A 557 13.86 24.14 13.57
CA GLN A 557 12.68 23.50 13.00
C GLN A 557 12.11 24.42 11.93
N VAL A 558 12.11 23.97 10.68
CA VAL A 558 11.48 24.73 9.58
C VAL A 558 9.96 24.73 9.78
N GLY A 559 9.45 25.86 10.27
CA GLY A 559 8.07 26.13 10.65
C GLY A 559 7.92 27.56 11.14
N ASP A 560 6.70 27.95 11.52
CA ASP A 560 6.41 29.30 12.01
C ASP A 560 7.25 29.68 13.24
N GLY A 561 7.48 30.98 13.44
CA GLY A 561 8.18 31.52 14.62
C GLY A 561 9.66 31.90 14.40
N HIS A 562 10.21 31.64 13.22
CA HIS A 562 11.59 31.99 12.81
C HIS A 562 11.65 33.15 11.80
N GLY A 563 10.70 34.09 11.87
CA GLY A 563 10.58 35.19 10.90
C GLY A 563 11.77 36.15 10.85
N GLU A 564 12.69 36.08 11.81
CA GLU A 564 13.95 36.84 11.79
C GLU A 564 15.10 36.16 11.03
N LEU A 565 14.96 34.88 10.65
CA LEU A 565 16.03 34.14 10.00
C LEU A 565 16.09 34.44 8.50
N GLY A 566 17.19 35.06 8.08
CA GLY A 566 17.49 35.27 6.66
C GLY A 566 17.64 33.96 5.88
N SER A 567 18.13 32.89 6.51
CA SER A 567 18.24 31.56 5.90
C SER A 567 16.89 30.92 5.58
N PHE A 568 15.79 31.43 6.17
CA PHE A 568 14.39 31.06 5.86
C PHE A 568 13.65 32.17 5.09
N GLY A 569 14.38 33.16 4.56
CA GLY A 569 13.80 34.27 3.80
C GLY A 569 12.97 35.25 4.62
N TYR A 570 13.16 35.30 5.95
CA TYR A 570 12.35 36.11 6.87
C TYR A 570 10.84 35.81 6.81
N ALA A 571 10.47 34.57 6.46
CA ALA A 571 9.09 34.15 6.35
C ALA A 571 8.46 33.92 7.74
N ASN A 572 7.35 34.61 8.03
CA ASN A 572 6.60 34.41 9.28
C ASN A 572 5.66 33.22 9.23
N LYS A 573 5.30 32.77 8.02
CA LYS A 573 4.36 31.69 7.76
C LYS A 573 5.00 30.69 6.81
N ILE A 574 5.06 29.44 7.24
CA ILE A 574 5.75 28.36 6.55
C ILE A 574 4.79 27.18 6.38
N GLU A 575 4.54 26.82 5.13
CA GLU A 575 3.57 25.81 4.72
C GLU A 575 4.24 24.47 4.42
N SER A 576 3.48 23.37 4.57
CA SER A 576 3.89 22.09 4.00
C SER A 576 3.74 22.07 2.48
N SER A 577 4.32 21.07 1.80
CA SER A 577 4.16 20.90 0.36
C SER A 577 2.70 20.70 -0.04
N TRP A 578 1.92 19.97 0.75
CA TRP A 578 0.50 19.74 0.49
C TRP A 578 -0.34 21.00 0.70
N ASP A 579 -0.12 21.75 1.78
CA ASP A 579 -0.81 23.03 2.02
C ASP A 579 -0.50 24.05 0.90
N MET A 580 0.75 24.07 0.43
CA MET A 580 1.16 24.89 -0.69
C MET A 580 0.47 24.44 -1.99
N ILE A 581 0.47 23.14 -2.30
CA ILE A 581 -0.17 22.58 -3.50
C ILE A 581 -1.68 22.88 -3.51
N ASP A 582 -2.35 22.75 -2.36
CA ASP A 582 -3.76 23.10 -2.21
C ASP A 582 -3.99 24.59 -2.51
N LYS A 583 -3.19 25.50 -1.92
CA LYS A 583 -3.34 26.94 -2.16
C LYS A 583 -3.12 27.35 -3.61
N ILE A 584 -2.08 26.83 -4.28
CA ILE A 584 -1.83 27.15 -5.71
C ILE A 584 -2.90 26.56 -6.63
N LYS A 585 -3.62 25.52 -6.22
CA LYS A 585 -4.81 25.05 -6.93
C LYS A 585 -6.02 25.95 -6.64
N ARG A 586 -6.18 26.43 -5.40
CA ARG A 586 -7.35 27.20 -5.00
C ARG A 586 -7.46 28.58 -5.66
N ASP A 587 -6.34 29.26 -5.92
CA ASP A 587 -6.34 30.65 -6.41
C ASP A 587 -5.06 31.04 -7.15
N GLU A 588 -5.21 31.72 -8.30
CA GLU A 588 -4.12 32.18 -9.17
C GLU A 588 -3.19 33.25 -8.54
N LYS A 589 -3.57 33.82 -7.39
CA LYS A 589 -2.74 34.77 -6.63
C LYS A 589 -1.55 34.10 -5.94
N TYR A 590 -1.61 32.78 -5.71
CA TYR A 590 -0.54 32.03 -5.10
C TYR A 590 0.39 31.49 -6.19
N ILE A 591 1.68 31.78 -6.09
CA ILE A 591 2.69 31.34 -7.05
C ILE A 591 3.91 30.79 -6.32
N VAL A 592 4.71 30.00 -7.01
CA VAL A 592 5.99 29.50 -6.50
C VAL A 592 7.14 30.28 -7.14
N ASN A 593 8.19 30.58 -6.38
CA ASN A 593 9.45 31.06 -6.95
C ASN A 593 10.17 29.89 -7.64
N THR A 594 9.84 29.68 -8.92
CA THR A 594 10.35 28.57 -9.73
C THR A 594 11.86 28.66 -9.97
N ASP A 595 12.43 29.86 -10.09
CA ASP A 595 13.88 30.08 -10.25
C ASP A 595 14.67 29.55 -9.05
N ARG A 596 14.27 29.95 -7.82
CA ARG A 596 14.94 29.47 -6.58
C ARG A 596 14.74 27.97 -6.40
N TYR A 597 13.54 27.47 -6.67
CA TYR A 597 13.27 26.03 -6.59
C TYR A 597 14.14 25.24 -7.58
N LEU A 598 14.19 25.64 -8.85
CA LEU A 598 15.02 25.04 -9.89
C LEU A 598 16.51 25.03 -9.51
N ARG A 599 17.04 26.17 -9.06
CA ARG A 599 18.42 26.28 -8.59
C ARG A 599 18.69 25.29 -7.44
N THR A 600 17.75 25.15 -6.52
CA THR A 600 17.85 24.20 -5.41
C THR A 600 17.91 22.75 -5.91
N ARG A 601 17.08 22.39 -6.89
CA ARG A 601 17.06 21.04 -7.47
C ARG A 601 18.34 20.71 -8.23
N LEU A 602 18.86 21.64 -9.02
CA LEU A 602 20.16 21.49 -9.67
C LEU A 602 21.29 21.33 -8.64
N PHE A 603 21.23 22.08 -7.54
CA PHE A 603 22.19 21.96 -6.45
C PHE A 603 22.11 20.60 -5.71
N ASP A 604 20.92 20.05 -5.51
CA ASP A 604 20.74 18.71 -4.94
C ASP A 604 21.44 17.63 -5.81
N MET A 605 21.34 17.73 -7.14
CA MET A 605 22.03 16.81 -8.06
C MET A 605 23.56 16.97 -7.99
N VAL A 606 24.05 18.21 -7.85
CA VAL A 606 25.48 18.51 -7.66
C VAL A 606 26.01 17.86 -6.40
N MET A 607 25.27 17.90 -5.29
CA MET A 607 25.67 17.28 -4.02
C MET A 607 25.42 15.77 -3.95
N GLY A 608 24.63 15.22 -4.87
CA GLY A 608 24.27 13.80 -4.87
C GLY A 608 23.18 13.46 -3.86
N ASP A 609 22.27 14.39 -3.57
CA ASP A 609 21.11 14.15 -2.72
C ASP A 609 19.94 13.60 -3.55
N TRP A 610 19.79 12.28 -3.53
CA TRP A 610 18.81 11.53 -4.35
C TRP A 610 17.45 11.32 -3.66
N ASP A 611 17.35 11.51 -2.33
CA ASP A 611 16.16 11.15 -1.54
C ASP A 611 15.19 12.33 -1.36
N ARG A 612 15.09 13.19 -2.39
CA ARG A 612 14.29 14.42 -2.32
C ARG A 612 12.81 14.14 -2.53
N HIS A 613 12.07 13.93 -1.44
CA HIS A 613 10.61 13.79 -1.44
C HIS A 613 9.91 15.03 -0.85
N ASP A 614 8.59 15.12 -0.98
CA ASP A 614 7.73 16.27 -0.69
C ASP A 614 7.79 16.76 0.77
N ASP A 615 7.93 15.85 1.76
CA ASP A 615 8.08 16.25 3.17
C ASP A 615 9.48 16.84 3.51
N GLN A 616 10.46 16.77 2.60
CA GLN A 616 11.75 17.45 2.75
C GLN A 616 11.72 18.93 2.33
N TRP A 617 10.53 19.43 1.97
CA TRP A 617 10.32 20.83 1.62
C TRP A 617 9.38 21.50 2.60
N ARG A 618 9.63 22.78 2.82
CA ARG A 618 8.71 23.72 3.43
C ARG A 618 8.69 25.00 2.60
N TRP A 619 7.61 25.77 2.70
CA TRP A 619 7.35 26.87 1.78
C TRP A 619 7.04 28.15 2.55
N GLY A 620 7.96 29.11 2.52
CA GLY A 620 7.75 30.41 3.15
C GLY A 620 6.81 31.29 2.34
N GLU A 621 5.77 31.85 2.96
CA GLU A 621 4.85 32.79 2.31
C GLU A 621 5.43 34.22 2.30
N VAL A 622 5.67 34.76 1.10
CA VAL A 622 6.14 36.14 0.90
C VAL A 622 5.12 36.91 0.07
N LYS A 623 4.52 37.94 0.66
CA LYS A 623 3.59 38.82 -0.07
C LYS A 623 4.37 39.79 -0.95
N ASN A 624 4.17 39.72 -2.25
CA ASN A 624 4.66 40.72 -3.19
C ASN A 624 3.85 42.02 -3.01
N LYS A 625 4.53 43.10 -2.61
CA LYS A 625 3.89 44.39 -2.32
C LYS A 625 3.33 45.10 -3.55
N GLU A 626 3.87 44.84 -4.74
CA GLU A 626 3.48 45.50 -5.99
C GLU A 626 2.29 44.79 -6.65
N THR A 627 2.34 43.46 -6.71
CA THR A 627 1.31 42.66 -7.40
C THR A 627 0.21 42.14 -6.47
N GLY A 628 0.45 42.17 -5.16
CA GLY A 628 -0.43 41.58 -4.15
C GLY A 628 -0.41 40.05 -4.11
N LYS A 629 0.35 39.38 -5.00
CA LYS A 629 0.50 37.93 -5.04
C LYS A 629 1.24 37.40 -3.81
N ILE A 630 0.96 36.15 -3.45
CA ILE A 630 1.69 35.43 -2.41
C ILE A 630 2.65 34.48 -3.12
N VAL A 631 3.94 34.68 -2.88
CA VAL A 631 5.03 33.88 -3.45
C VAL A 631 5.48 32.88 -2.41
N PHE A 632 5.46 31.61 -2.77
CA PHE A 632 6.04 30.53 -1.98
C PHE A 632 7.52 30.38 -2.32
N GLU A 633 8.35 30.54 -1.31
CA GLU A 633 9.80 30.33 -1.41
C GLU A 633 10.17 28.97 -0.82
N ALA A 634 10.93 28.19 -1.59
CA ALA A 634 11.33 26.84 -1.18
C ALA A 634 12.39 26.87 -0.08
N ILE A 635 12.14 26.16 1.02
CA ILE A 635 13.04 25.96 2.15
C ILE A 635 13.31 24.46 2.28
N PRO A 636 14.40 23.94 1.68
CA PRO A 636 14.78 22.54 1.78
C PRO A 636 15.25 22.21 3.20
N ARG A 637 14.90 21.02 3.68
CA ARG A 637 15.36 20.44 4.95
C ARG A 637 15.80 19.00 4.73
N ASP A 638 16.44 18.40 5.74
CA ASP A 638 16.79 16.97 5.75
C ASP A 638 17.71 16.52 4.59
N ARG A 639 18.85 17.19 4.43
CA ARG A 639 19.86 16.87 3.40
C ARG A 639 20.83 15.76 3.82
N ASP A 640 20.33 14.66 4.36
CA ASP A 640 21.18 13.64 4.99
C ASP A 640 21.81 12.60 4.03
N GLN A 641 21.47 12.67 2.73
CA GLN A 641 22.00 11.78 1.68
C GLN A 641 23.09 12.42 0.81
N VAL A 642 23.50 13.66 1.09
CA VAL A 642 24.58 14.33 0.36
C VAL A 642 25.87 13.50 0.41
N TYR A 643 26.54 13.39 -0.73
CA TYR A 643 27.77 12.61 -0.91
C TYR A 643 27.65 11.11 -0.61
N SER A 644 26.45 10.53 -0.65
CA SER A 644 26.27 9.11 -0.31
C SER A 644 26.82 8.12 -1.35
N ILE A 645 27.31 6.96 -0.90
CA ILE A 645 27.92 5.90 -1.71
C ILE A 645 27.15 4.58 -1.60
N TRP A 646 25.82 4.65 -1.66
CA TRP A 646 24.94 3.49 -1.51
C TRP A 646 25.18 2.38 -2.55
N GLY A 647 25.70 2.70 -3.73
CA GLY A 647 26.00 1.75 -4.80
C GLY A 647 27.32 0.98 -4.65
N ASP A 648 28.06 1.17 -3.55
CA ASP A 648 29.34 0.51 -3.29
C ASP A 648 29.20 -1.02 -3.06
N GLY A 649 30.20 -1.79 -3.45
CA GLY A 649 30.24 -3.26 -3.38
C GLY A 649 29.62 -4.00 -4.58
N ALA A 650 29.94 -5.28 -4.73
CA ALA A 650 29.46 -6.09 -5.85
C ALA A 650 27.92 -6.21 -5.89
N LEU A 651 27.28 -6.42 -4.74
CA LEU A 651 25.83 -6.62 -4.66
C LEU A 651 25.07 -5.34 -5.05
N MET A 652 25.35 -4.22 -4.39
CA MET A 652 24.67 -2.96 -4.69
C MET A 652 25.10 -2.36 -6.03
N GLY A 653 26.31 -2.64 -6.48
CA GLY A 653 26.74 -2.32 -7.84
C GLY A 653 25.80 -2.94 -8.88
N VAL A 654 25.43 -4.21 -8.73
CA VAL A 654 24.48 -4.87 -9.66
C VAL A 654 23.04 -4.42 -9.37
N ALA A 655 22.61 -4.41 -8.10
CA ALA A 655 21.24 -4.11 -7.71
C ALA A 655 20.79 -2.71 -8.16
N THR A 656 21.64 -1.69 -8.00
CA THR A 656 21.37 -0.31 -8.46
C THR A 656 21.32 -0.17 -9.98
N ARG A 657 21.64 -1.22 -10.76
CA ARG A 657 21.50 -1.23 -12.22
C ARG A 657 20.23 -1.95 -12.68
N ILE A 658 19.92 -3.10 -12.07
CA ILE A 658 18.85 -4.00 -12.54
C ILE A 658 17.52 -3.87 -11.78
N ILE A 659 17.53 -3.28 -10.58
CA ILE A 659 16.33 -3.11 -9.74
C ILE A 659 15.88 -1.63 -9.81
N PRO A 660 14.76 -1.31 -10.48
CA PRO A 660 14.30 0.08 -10.67
C PRO A 660 14.08 0.90 -9.40
N ALA A 661 13.77 0.24 -8.28
CA ALA A 661 13.59 0.91 -6.99
C ALA A 661 14.91 1.37 -6.36
N LEU A 662 16.04 0.77 -6.77
CA LEU A 662 17.37 1.04 -6.20
C LEU A 662 18.27 1.86 -7.13
N GLN A 663 17.81 2.22 -8.33
CA GLN A 663 18.65 2.92 -9.31
C GLN A 663 19.13 4.29 -8.83
N MET A 664 18.32 5.00 -8.06
CA MET A 664 18.67 6.30 -7.45
C MET A 664 19.84 6.20 -6.45
N MET A 665 20.08 5.01 -5.89
CA MET A 665 21.10 4.77 -4.87
C MET A 665 22.48 4.43 -5.47
N GLU A 666 22.79 4.90 -6.68
CA GLU A 666 24.00 4.50 -7.42
C GLU A 666 25.34 4.97 -6.82
N GLY A 667 25.28 6.00 -5.97
CA GLY A 667 26.42 6.58 -5.27
C GLY A 667 26.96 7.89 -5.89
N PHE A 668 27.77 8.59 -5.11
CA PHE A 668 28.35 9.88 -5.45
C PHE A 668 29.62 9.75 -6.30
N HIS A 669 29.45 9.81 -7.62
CA HIS A 669 30.53 9.73 -8.62
C HIS A 669 30.66 11.03 -9.43
N ASN A 670 31.72 11.15 -10.23
CA ASN A 670 31.99 12.31 -11.10
C ASN A 670 30.86 12.65 -12.10
N ASP A 671 30.07 11.66 -12.48
CA ASP A 671 28.88 11.82 -13.32
C ASP A 671 27.70 11.08 -12.68
N ILE A 672 26.48 11.42 -13.08
CA ILE A 672 25.26 10.69 -12.72
C ILE A 672 24.95 9.75 -13.89
N ARG A 673 24.93 8.43 -13.64
CA ARG A 673 24.79 7.45 -14.72
C ARG A 673 23.38 7.45 -15.31
N ASN A 674 22.37 7.75 -14.52
CA ASN A 674 21.00 7.94 -15.00
C ASN A 674 20.30 9.07 -14.23
N VAL A 675 20.27 10.27 -14.82
CA VAL A 675 19.71 11.48 -14.20
C VAL A 675 18.20 11.37 -13.94
N GLU A 676 17.44 10.71 -14.82
CA GLU A 676 16.01 10.48 -14.63
C GLU A 676 15.76 9.56 -13.41
N ALA A 677 16.50 8.46 -13.31
CA ALA A 677 16.38 7.53 -12.20
C ALA A 677 16.88 8.12 -10.87
N PHE A 678 17.94 8.93 -10.90
CA PHE A 678 18.46 9.65 -9.74
C PHE A 678 17.41 10.58 -9.11
N ASN A 679 16.62 11.27 -9.94
CA ASN A 679 15.61 12.22 -9.50
C ASN A 679 14.21 11.61 -9.32
N LYS A 680 14.09 10.29 -9.24
CA LYS A 680 12.80 9.60 -9.18
C LYS A 680 11.94 10.02 -7.98
N SER A 681 12.53 10.25 -6.82
CA SER A 681 11.81 10.72 -5.61
C SER A 681 11.24 12.12 -5.77
N ALA A 682 11.93 13.01 -6.48
CA ALA A 682 11.54 14.41 -6.63
C ALA A 682 10.66 14.67 -7.86
N TYR A 683 10.65 13.74 -8.82
CA TYR A 683 10.04 13.90 -10.13
C TYR A 683 8.58 14.38 -10.08
N GLY A 684 7.79 13.86 -9.12
CA GLY A 684 6.38 14.25 -8.91
C GLY A 684 6.20 15.76 -8.66
N LEU A 685 6.94 16.27 -7.67
CA LEU A 685 6.89 17.67 -7.28
C LEU A 685 7.57 18.56 -8.33
N ASP A 686 8.71 18.14 -8.88
CA ASP A 686 9.45 18.86 -9.90
C ASP A 686 8.59 19.09 -11.16
N ALA A 687 7.88 18.07 -11.64
CA ALA A 687 6.99 18.21 -12.78
C ALA A 687 5.75 19.08 -12.48
N THR A 688 5.29 19.10 -11.23
CA THR A 688 4.16 19.94 -10.80
C THR A 688 4.54 21.42 -10.75
N LEU A 689 5.76 21.74 -10.32
CA LEU A 689 6.18 23.13 -10.06
C LEU A 689 6.99 23.75 -11.19
N LEU A 690 7.72 22.97 -11.98
CA LEU A 690 8.61 23.48 -13.03
C LEU A 690 7.99 23.44 -14.44
N ALA A 691 6.69 23.14 -14.55
CA ALA A 691 5.99 22.95 -15.83
C ALA A 691 6.11 24.15 -16.79
N GLU A 692 6.21 25.38 -16.26
CA GLU A 692 6.32 26.61 -17.05
C GLU A 692 7.77 26.98 -17.43
N THR A 693 8.79 26.40 -16.79
CA THR A 693 10.20 26.76 -17.02
C THR A 693 10.70 26.43 -18.43
N THR A 694 11.61 27.24 -18.96
CA THR A 694 12.21 27.10 -20.29
C THR A 694 13.66 26.64 -20.21
N LYS A 695 14.23 26.17 -21.33
CA LYS A 695 15.65 25.79 -21.38
C LYS A 695 16.58 26.95 -20.99
N ALA A 696 16.21 28.18 -21.34
CA ALA A 696 16.98 29.37 -20.99
C ALA A 696 17.00 29.61 -19.46
N ASP A 697 15.91 29.34 -18.76
CA ASP A 697 15.85 29.44 -17.29
C ASP A 697 16.79 28.42 -16.65
N TRP A 698 16.83 27.19 -17.17
CA TRP A 698 17.74 26.15 -16.71
C TRP A 698 19.21 26.53 -16.97
N GLU A 699 19.53 27.00 -18.18
CA GLU A 699 20.88 27.47 -18.50
C GLU A 699 21.30 28.63 -17.59
N LYS A 700 20.41 29.59 -17.33
CA LYS A 700 20.64 30.71 -16.40
C LYS A 700 21.02 30.20 -15.01
N GLU A 701 20.23 29.30 -14.42
CA GLU A 701 20.50 28.78 -13.06
C GLU A 701 21.76 27.89 -13.02
N VAL A 702 22.06 27.13 -14.08
CA VAL A 702 23.33 26.40 -14.20
C VAL A 702 24.53 27.34 -14.17
N HIS A 703 24.51 28.40 -14.98
CA HIS A 703 25.61 29.38 -15.00
C HIS A 703 25.77 30.07 -13.66
N TYR A 704 24.66 30.41 -13.00
CA TYR A 704 24.68 31.01 -11.66
C TYR A 704 25.36 30.09 -10.64
N ILE A 705 25.04 28.79 -10.63
CA ILE A 705 25.69 27.81 -9.75
C ILE A 705 27.18 27.69 -10.07
N GLN A 706 27.56 27.57 -11.34
CA GLN A 706 28.96 27.43 -11.75
C GLN A 706 29.83 28.64 -11.39
N GLN A 707 29.27 29.84 -11.47
CA GLN A 707 29.98 31.09 -11.15
C GLN A 707 30.20 31.27 -9.65
N ASN A 708 29.24 30.83 -8.83
CA ASN A 708 29.25 31.12 -7.40
C ASN A 708 29.78 29.96 -6.53
N LEU A 709 29.64 28.69 -6.94
CA LEU A 709 30.28 27.55 -6.27
C LEU A 709 31.75 27.39 -6.66
N THR A 710 32.54 28.41 -6.34
CA THR A 710 33.98 28.44 -6.64
C THR A 710 34.75 27.41 -5.80
N PRO A 711 35.98 27.01 -6.21
CA PRO A 711 36.84 26.20 -5.36
C PRO A 711 37.01 26.76 -3.95
N ALA A 712 37.13 28.08 -3.77
CA ALA A 712 37.27 28.70 -2.45
C ALA A 712 36.04 28.48 -1.55
N VAL A 713 34.83 28.57 -2.12
CA VAL A 713 33.57 28.30 -1.39
C VAL A 713 33.49 26.83 -0.98
N ILE A 714 33.85 25.91 -1.88
CA ILE A 714 33.86 24.47 -1.59
C ILE A 714 34.90 24.17 -0.49
N ASP A 715 36.08 24.76 -0.59
CA ASP A 715 37.14 24.66 0.40
C ASP A 715 36.68 25.16 1.79
N GLU A 716 35.92 26.25 1.85
CA GLU A 716 35.33 26.77 3.08
C GLU A 716 34.25 25.84 3.65
N ALA A 717 33.32 25.38 2.82
CA ALA A 717 32.24 24.49 3.25
C ALA A 717 32.77 23.19 3.88
N PHE A 718 33.85 22.62 3.32
CA PHE A 718 34.46 21.39 3.85
C PHE A 718 35.18 21.60 5.19
N LYS A 719 35.44 22.84 5.63
CA LYS A 719 35.94 23.12 7.00
C LYS A 719 34.91 22.87 8.08
N ALA A 720 33.62 22.76 7.73
CA ALA A 720 32.55 22.41 8.65
C ALA A 720 32.61 20.93 9.10
N PHE A 721 33.36 20.08 8.39
CA PHE A 721 33.61 18.72 8.84
C PHE A 721 34.52 18.68 10.08
N PRO A 722 34.35 17.70 10.97
CA PRO A 722 35.34 17.41 12.00
C PRO A 722 36.72 17.22 11.38
N LYS A 723 37.74 17.88 11.95
CA LYS A 723 39.11 17.86 11.38
C LYS A 723 39.68 16.45 11.30
N GLU A 724 39.26 15.56 12.19
CA GLU A 724 39.71 14.18 12.28
C GLU A 724 39.33 13.36 11.04
N ILE A 725 38.20 13.67 10.38
CA ILE A 725 37.75 12.91 9.20
C ILE A 725 38.38 13.38 7.89
N MET A 726 39.09 14.52 7.89
CA MET A 726 39.67 15.14 6.69
C MET A 726 40.88 14.36 6.17
N ASP A 727 40.63 13.26 5.45
CA ASP A 727 41.63 12.43 4.79
C ASP A 727 41.53 12.49 3.24
N GLU A 728 42.36 11.70 2.55
CA GLU A 728 42.41 11.63 1.09
C GLU A 728 41.05 11.27 0.44
N ASN A 729 40.22 10.44 1.08
CA ASN A 729 38.91 10.09 0.51
C ASN A 729 37.92 11.27 0.63
N ILE A 730 37.96 12.04 1.73
CA ILE A 730 37.15 13.27 1.84
C ILE A 730 37.63 14.33 0.85
N LEU A 731 38.94 14.43 0.63
CA LEU A 731 39.50 15.28 -0.43
C LEU A 731 39.08 14.84 -1.83
N GLU A 732 38.86 13.55 -2.06
CA GLU A 732 38.33 13.07 -3.34
C GLU A 732 36.84 13.41 -3.53
N LEU A 733 36.01 13.40 -2.48
CA LEU A 733 34.61 13.87 -2.58
C LEU A 733 34.53 15.33 -3.04
N LYS A 734 35.48 16.14 -2.60
CA LYS A 734 35.63 17.53 -3.03
C LYS A 734 35.97 17.64 -4.52
N ASN A 735 36.80 16.74 -5.06
CA ASN A 735 37.09 16.68 -6.49
C ASN A 735 35.86 16.22 -7.29
N ILE A 736 35.12 15.24 -6.78
CA ILE A 736 33.86 14.78 -7.37
C ILE A 736 32.82 15.91 -7.43
N LEU A 737 32.68 16.68 -6.35
CA LEU A 737 31.79 17.85 -6.32
C LEU A 737 32.17 18.89 -7.38
N LYS A 738 33.45 19.21 -7.52
CA LYS A 738 33.96 20.11 -8.58
C LYS A 738 33.67 19.55 -9.98
N SER A 739 33.83 18.24 -10.17
CA SER A 739 33.51 17.55 -11.42
C SER A 739 32.02 17.64 -11.76
N ARG A 740 31.14 17.45 -10.77
CA ARG A 740 29.69 17.60 -10.95
C ARG A 740 29.27 19.02 -11.28
N ILE A 741 29.85 20.04 -10.64
CA ILE A 741 29.59 21.45 -10.99
C ILE A 741 30.00 21.72 -12.44
N LYS A 742 31.15 21.18 -12.88
CA LYS A 742 31.59 21.28 -14.27
C LYS A 742 30.64 20.56 -15.24
N ASN A 743 30.13 19.39 -14.85
CA ASN A 743 29.22 18.56 -15.66
C ASN A 743 27.74 18.99 -15.56
N LEU A 744 27.42 19.95 -14.69
CA LEU A 744 26.05 20.40 -14.42
C LEU A 744 25.26 20.79 -15.69
N PRO A 745 25.83 21.43 -16.74
CA PRO A 745 25.10 21.72 -17.97
C PRO A 745 24.51 20.46 -18.63
N LYS A 746 25.26 19.35 -18.63
CA LYS A 746 24.80 18.06 -19.18
C LYS A 746 23.69 17.47 -18.30
N ILE A 747 23.89 17.46 -16.99
CA ILE A 747 22.91 16.95 -16.02
C ILE A 747 21.59 17.72 -16.13
N ALA A 748 21.67 19.05 -16.22
CA ALA A 748 20.53 19.93 -16.37
C ALA A 748 19.78 19.68 -17.69
N ASP A 749 20.48 19.52 -18.81
CA ASP A 749 19.86 19.23 -20.11
C ASP A 749 19.15 17.87 -20.10
N GLU A 750 19.78 16.82 -19.58
CA GLU A 750 19.18 15.49 -19.45
C GLU A 750 17.91 15.52 -18.59
N TYR A 751 17.95 16.23 -17.45
CA TYR A 751 16.79 16.31 -16.56
C TYR A 751 15.68 17.20 -17.12
N PHE A 752 16.03 18.33 -17.73
CA PHE A 752 15.08 19.20 -18.43
C PHE A 752 14.32 18.41 -19.49
N LEU A 753 15.03 17.60 -20.29
CA LEU A 753 14.43 16.73 -21.30
C LEU A 753 13.51 15.67 -20.65
N ALA A 754 13.91 15.07 -19.53
CA ALA A 754 13.08 14.10 -18.82
C ALA A 754 11.75 14.72 -18.34
N LEU A 755 11.81 15.86 -17.65
CA LEU A 755 10.62 16.58 -17.14
C LEU A 755 9.72 17.11 -18.26
N ASN A 756 10.30 17.67 -19.32
CA ASN A 756 9.53 18.32 -20.39
C ASN A 756 9.06 17.36 -21.49
N LYS A 757 9.43 16.07 -21.40
CA LYS A 757 8.95 15.03 -22.32
C LYS A 757 7.45 14.79 -22.17
N TYR A 758 6.96 14.84 -20.93
CA TYR A 758 5.57 14.60 -20.57
C TYR A 758 5.13 15.64 -19.54
N VAL A 759 4.33 16.61 -20.00
CA VAL A 759 4.01 17.80 -19.20
C VAL A 759 2.59 17.69 -18.67
N VAL A 760 2.39 18.10 -17.42
CA VAL A 760 1.08 18.28 -16.82
C VAL A 760 0.87 19.77 -16.58
N ILE A 761 -0.27 20.28 -17.03
CA ILE A 761 -0.76 21.64 -16.84
C ILE A 761 -2.07 21.50 -16.08
N LYS A 762 -2.28 22.37 -15.10
CA LYS A 762 -3.49 22.41 -14.28
C LYS A 762 -4.08 23.81 -14.30
N GLY A 763 -5.40 23.88 -14.16
CA GLY A 763 -6.12 25.08 -13.76
C GLY A 763 -6.06 25.28 -12.26
N THR A 764 -7.09 25.94 -11.78
CA THR A 764 -7.43 26.23 -10.41
C THR A 764 -8.78 25.59 -10.09
N ASP A 765 -9.17 25.50 -8.82
CA ASP A 765 -10.47 24.95 -8.41
C ASP A 765 -11.62 25.97 -8.64
N LYS A 766 -11.53 26.81 -9.68
CA LYS A 766 -12.50 27.85 -10.05
C LYS A 766 -12.58 27.92 -11.59
N ASP A 767 -13.58 28.60 -12.16
CA ASP A 767 -13.75 28.72 -13.64
C ASP A 767 -12.47 29.17 -14.40
N ASP A 768 -11.88 28.30 -15.24
CA ASP A 768 -10.71 28.62 -16.05
C ASP A 768 -10.95 28.55 -17.57
N TRP A 769 -10.07 29.20 -18.32
CA TRP A 769 -10.07 29.19 -19.78
C TRP A 769 -8.69 28.81 -20.31
N PHE A 770 -8.60 27.64 -20.95
CA PHE A 770 -7.43 27.17 -21.65
C PHE A 770 -7.50 27.48 -23.14
N GLU A 771 -6.51 28.20 -23.65
CA GLU A 771 -6.31 28.44 -25.07
C GLU A 771 -5.14 27.60 -25.57
N ILE A 772 -5.44 26.62 -26.43
CA ILE A 772 -4.49 25.71 -27.04
C ILE A 772 -4.39 26.06 -28.53
N ASN A 773 -3.29 26.72 -28.91
CA ASN A 773 -3.05 27.17 -30.27
C ASN A 773 -1.96 26.33 -30.95
N ASN A 774 -2.34 25.53 -31.95
CA ASN A 774 -1.42 24.76 -32.78
C ASN A 774 -0.69 25.72 -33.74
N LEU A 775 0.50 26.18 -33.38
CA LEU A 775 1.29 27.12 -34.20
C LEU A 775 1.84 26.47 -35.47
N SER A 776 2.21 25.18 -35.41
CA SER A 776 2.65 24.37 -36.54
C SER A 776 2.47 22.87 -36.27
N GLU A 777 2.90 21.99 -37.18
CA GLU A 777 2.92 20.53 -36.92
C GLU A 777 3.80 20.14 -35.71
N GLN A 778 4.78 20.97 -35.35
CA GLN A 778 5.78 20.67 -34.33
C GLN A 778 5.62 21.55 -33.07
N GLU A 779 4.80 22.59 -33.12
CA GLU A 779 4.73 23.61 -32.06
C GLU A 779 3.30 23.92 -31.63
N VAL A 780 3.10 23.96 -30.32
CA VAL A 780 1.83 24.29 -29.68
C VAL A 780 2.09 25.36 -28.61
N GLU A 781 1.29 26.43 -28.61
CA GLU A 781 1.23 27.39 -27.53
C GLU A 781 0.01 27.08 -26.65
N ILE A 782 0.22 27.06 -25.33
CA ILE A 782 -0.86 26.91 -24.35
C ILE A 782 -0.85 28.13 -23.44
N LYS A 783 -2.04 28.71 -23.24
CA LYS A 783 -2.30 29.76 -22.25
C LYS A 783 -3.45 29.35 -21.35
N ALA A 784 -3.38 29.67 -20.07
CA ALA A 784 -4.48 29.50 -19.12
C ALA A 784 -4.81 30.82 -18.42
N PHE A 785 -6.09 31.15 -18.37
CA PHE A 785 -6.66 32.38 -17.83
C PHE A 785 -7.73 32.04 -16.81
N ARG A 786 -7.93 32.93 -15.83
CA ARG A 786 -9.17 32.93 -15.05
C ARG A 786 -10.33 33.31 -15.97
N ASN A 787 -11.40 32.54 -15.94
CA ASN A 787 -12.66 32.93 -16.56
C ASN A 787 -13.48 33.73 -15.52
N ILE A 788 -13.66 35.04 -15.78
CA ILE A 788 -14.46 35.91 -14.90
C ILE A 788 -15.55 36.55 -15.76
N ASP A 789 -16.81 36.27 -15.44
CA ASP A 789 -17.98 36.74 -16.19
C ASP A 789 -17.91 36.44 -17.71
N GLY A 790 -17.35 35.28 -18.07
CA GLY A 790 -17.19 34.86 -19.46
C GLY A 790 -16.04 35.55 -20.22
N LYS A 791 -15.12 36.21 -19.51
CA LYS A 791 -13.95 36.89 -20.09
C LYS A 791 -12.64 36.24 -19.63
N LYS A 792 -11.66 36.19 -20.54
CA LYS A 792 -10.28 35.77 -20.27
C LYS A 792 -9.58 36.84 -19.43
N GLU A 793 -9.60 36.69 -18.12
CA GLU A 793 -8.94 37.58 -17.15
C GLU A 793 -7.73 36.88 -16.53
N LYS A 794 -6.76 37.65 -16.01
CA LYS A 794 -5.61 37.14 -15.24
C LYS A 794 -4.92 35.90 -15.84
N LEU A 795 -4.06 36.10 -16.85
CA LEU A 795 -3.16 35.07 -17.36
C LEU A 795 -2.28 34.52 -16.23
N PHE A 796 -2.31 33.20 -16.00
CA PHE A 796 -1.52 32.55 -14.96
C PHE A 796 -0.59 31.44 -15.46
N PHE A 797 -0.73 31.03 -16.73
CA PHE A 797 0.20 30.10 -17.37
C PHE A 797 0.36 30.43 -18.85
N GLN A 798 1.59 30.46 -19.36
CA GLN A 798 1.87 30.53 -20.79
C GLN A 798 3.14 29.78 -21.17
N LYS A 799 3.05 28.83 -22.11
CA LYS A 799 4.24 28.16 -22.64
C LYS A 799 4.07 27.68 -24.08
N LYS A 800 5.17 27.75 -24.83
CA LYS A 800 5.31 27.12 -26.14
C LYS A 800 6.04 25.79 -26.01
N PHE A 801 5.46 24.76 -26.58
CA PHE A 801 5.99 23.39 -26.57
C PHE A 801 6.42 22.99 -27.97
N ASN A 802 7.55 22.30 -28.04
CA ASN A 802 8.09 21.78 -29.30
C ASN A 802 8.15 20.25 -29.25
N ARG A 803 7.69 19.61 -30.32
CA ARG A 803 7.58 18.15 -30.46
C ARG A 803 8.91 17.41 -30.32
N ASN A 804 10.04 18.07 -30.60
CA ASN A 804 11.35 17.45 -30.40
C ASN A 804 11.60 17.13 -28.92
N ILE A 805 11.11 17.98 -28.01
CA ILE A 805 11.22 17.82 -26.56
C ILE A 805 9.94 17.15 -26.03
N THR A 806 8.80 17.81 -26.18
CA THR A 806 7.53 17.41 -25.56
C THR A 806 6.76 16.45 -26.43
N LYS A 807 6.44 15.27 -25.86
CA LYS A 807 5.73 14.20 -26.58
C LYS A 807 4.24 14.20 -26.28
N GLU A 808 3.85 14.57 -25.06
CA GLU A 808 2.46 14.55 -24.59
C GLU A 808 2.26 15.60 -23.49
N ILE A 809 1.07 16.22 -23.49
CA ILE A 809 0.64 17.24 -22.53
C ILE A 809 -0.71 16.83 -21.96
N TRP A 810 -0.85 16.82 -20.64
CA TRP A 810 -2.13 16.67 -19.94
C TRP A 810 -2.53 18.03 -19.39
N ILE A 811 -3.75 18.46 -19.69
CA ILE A 811 -4.31 19.74 -19.24
C ILE A 811 -5.54 19.40 -18.39
N TYR A 812 -5.47 19.66 -17.10
CA TYR A 812 -6.56 19.46 -16.15
C TYR A 812 -7.28 20.78 -15.91
N GLY A 813 -8.60 20.78 -16.08
CA GLY A 813 -9.48 21.87 -15.67
C GLY A 813 -9.55 22.03 -14.16
N LEU A 814 -9.68 20.88 -13.46
CA LEU A 814 -9.86 20.71 -12.02
C LEU A 814 -11.34 20.72 -11.59
N ASP A 815 -11.86 21.84 -11.09
CA ASP A 815 -13.23 21.96 -10.57
C ASP A 815 -13.93 23.13 -11.28
N ASP A 816 -15.19 23.45 -10.91
CA ASP A 816 -15.95 24.55 -11.53
C ASP A 816 -16.09 24.43 -13.07
N ASP A 817 -16.64 25.45 -13.75
CA ASP A 817 -16.97 25.36 -15.19
C ASP A 817 -15.78 25.84 -16.06
N ASP A 818 -15.05 24.90 -16.68
CA ASP A 818 -13.88 25.23 -17.48
C ASP A 818 -14.14 25.31 -18.99
N ILE A 819 -13.34 26.11 -19.69
CA ILE A 819 -13.39 26.27 -21.14
C ILE A 819 -12.07 25.84 -21.77
N PHE A 820 -12.14 24.83 -22.65
CA PHE A 820 -11.03 24.40 -23.49
C PHE A 820 -11.24 24.83 -24.94
N GLU A 821 -10.44 25.78 -25.40
CA GLU A 821 -10.42 26.27 -26.78
C GLU A 821 -9.19 25.71 -27.51
N VAL A 822 -9.43 24.88 -28.54
CA VAL A 822 -8.34 24.31 -29.36
C VAL A 822 -8.48 24.81 -30.80
N ALA A 823 -7.46 25.52 -31.27
CA ALA A 823 -7.44 26.15 -32.60
C ALA A 823 -6.04 26.13 -33.23
N GLY A 824 -5.90 26.74 -34.41
CA GLY A 824 -4.63 26.92 -35.11
C GLY A 824 -4.49 26.04 -36.36
N THR A 825 -3.25 25.70 -36.69
CA THR A 825 -2.88 24.94 -37.88
C THR A 825 -3.19 23.44 -37.75
N LYS A 826 -3.40 22.77 -38.88
CA LYS A 826 -3.63 21.32 -38.94
C LYS A 826 -2.32 20.54 -38.79
N GLY A 827 -2.41 19.31 -38.27
CA GLY A 827 -1.29 18.36 -38.29
C GLY A 827 -0.39 18.35 -37.05
N ASN A 828 -0.83 18.90 -35.91
CA ASN A 828 -0.08 18.85 -34.65
C ASN A 828 0.35 17.41 -34.28
N LYS A 829 1.66 17.23 -34.00
CA LYS A 829 2.27 15.94 -33.62
C LYS A 829 2.47 15.77 -32.11
N ILE A 830 2.25 16.82 -31.31
CA ILE A 830 2.24 16.73 -29.84
C ILE A 830 0.90 16.18 -29.39
N LYS A 831 0.90 15.17 -28.51
CA LYS A 831 -0.34 14.58 -28.01
C LYS A 831 -0.91 15.43 -26.89
N ILE A 832 -2.14 15.92 -27.05
CA ILE A 832 -2.80 16.76 -26.05
C ILE A 832 -3.95 15.97 -25.43
N ARG A 833 -4.04 15.97 -24.10
CA ARG A 833 -5.18 15.45 -23.36
C ARG A 833 -5.80 16.58 -22.57
N LEU A 834 -7.07 16.82 -22.80
CA LEU A 834 -7.91 17.71 -22.03
C LEU A 834 -8.67 16.83 -21.05
N ILE A 835 -8.55 17.11 -19.76
CA ILE A 835 -9.23 16.41 -18.68
C ILE A 835 -10.07 17.44 -17.95
N GLY A 836 -11.38 17.28 -18.02
CA GLY A 836 -12.33 18.13 -17.32
C GLY A 836 -12.36 17.88 -15.81
N GLY A 837 -13.29 18.57 -15.17
CA GLY A 837 -13.59 18.48 -13.76
C GLY A 837 -14.92 17.79 -13.46
N GLN A 838 -15.50 18.15 -12.32
CA GLN A 838 -16.75 17.56 -11.84
C GLN A 838 -18.00 18.32 -12.32
N ASN A 839 -17.82 19.53 -12.84
CA ASN A 839 -18.90 20.43 -13.28
C ASN A 839 -19.01 20.45 -14.81
N ASN A 840 -19.56 21.51 -15.40
CA ASN A 840 -19.86 21.54 -16.82
C ASN A 840 -18.74 22.21 -17.61
N ASP A 841 -17.92 21.37 -18.23
CA ASP A 841 -16.84 21.82 -19.09
C ASP A 841 -17.28 22.07 -20.53
N VAL A 842 -16.68 23.08 -21.15
CA VAL A 842 -16.94 23.52 -22.52
C VAL A 842 -15.74 23.23 -23.40
N TYR A 843 -15.93 22.36 -24.39
CA TYR A 843 -14.90 22.01 -25.36
C TYR A 843 -15.20 22.63 -26.74
N ASP A 844 -14.47 23.69 -27.10
CA ASP A 844 -14.49 24.29 -28.44
C ASP A 844 -13.23 23.94 -29.23
N VAL A 845 -13.28 22.79 -29.90
CA VAL A 845 -12.14 22.25 -30.65
C VAL A 845 -12.36 22.40 -32.15
N SER A 846 -11.80 23.47 -32.71
CA SER A 846 -11.86 23.76 -34.15
C SER A 846 -10.84 22.97 -34.96
N GLU A 847 -9.69 22.59 -34.38
CA GLU A 847 -8.66 21.74 -34.99
C GLU A 847 -7.99 20.82 -33.94
N GLY A 848 -8.60 19.68 -33.67
CA GLY A 848 -8.23 18.74 -32.60
C GLY A 848 -7.29 17.61 -33.02
N THR A 849 -6.46 17.81 -34.03
CA THR A 849 -5.50 16.76 -34.45
C THR A 849 -4.64 16.35 -33.25
N ASN A 850 -4.56 15.05 -32.96
CA ASN A 850 -3.81 14.51 -31.83
C ASN A 850 -4.25 15.09 -30.46
N THR A 851 -5.54 15.45 -30.34
CA THR A 851 -6.18 15.91 -29.10
C THR A 851 -7.19 14.86 -28.61
N TRP A 852 -7.18 14.58 -27.32
CA TRP A 852 -8.11 13.69 -26.64
C TRP A 852 -8.84 14.44 -25.53
N ILE A 853 -10.14 14.22 -25.40
CA ILE A 853 -10.97 14.80 -24.35
C ILE A 853 -11.40 13.69 -23.40
N TYR A 854 -11.16 13.87 -22.10
CA TYR A 854 -11.55 13.00 -20.99
C TYR A 854 -12.45 13.77 -20.04
N ASP A 855 -13.59 13.20 -19.70
CA ASP A 855 -14.54 13.81 -18.78
C ASP A 855 -15.53 12.75 -18.24
N HIS A 856 -16.29 13.11 -17.22
CA HIS A 856 -17.32 12.29 -16.60
C HIS A 856 -18.51 12.07 -17.54
N ARG A 857 -18.80 10.80 -17.86
CA ARG A 857 -19.99 10.43 -18.66
C ARG A 857 -21.31 10.83 -18.01
N SER A 858 -21.34 10.80 -16.68
CA SER A 858 -22.53 11.08 -15.87
C SER A 858 -22.79 12.57 -15.64
N LYS A 859 -21.84 13.45 -15.99
CA LYS A 859 -21.94 14.90 -15.79
C LYS A 859 -22.27 15.62 -17.08
N LYS A 860 -22.82 16.83 -16.95
CA LYS A 860 -23.15 17.68 -18.10
C LYS A 860 -21.86 18.17 -18.74
N ASN A 861 -21.76 18.05 -20.05
CA ASN A 861 -20.59 18.40 -20.84
C ASN A 861 -21.04 19.14 -22.10
N THR A 862 -20.37 20.24 -22.45
CA THR A 862 -20.74 21.07 -23.61
C THR A 862 -19.70 20.94 -24.73
N PHE A 863 -20.06 20.25 -25.82
CA PHE A 863 -19.20 20.10 -27.00
C PHE A 863 -19.66 21.02 -28.13
N LYS A 864 -18.75 21.86 -28.65
CA LYS A 864 -19.01 22.70 -29.83
C LYS A 864 -18.46 22.04 -31.10
N LYS A 865 -17.27 22.43 -31.60
CA LYS A 865 -16.79 22.03 -32.94
C LYS A 865 -16.11 20.66 -33.02
N ILE A 866 -15.54 20.13 -31.92
CA ILE A 866 -14.87 18.81 -31.76
C ILE A 866 -14.18 18.17 -32.99
N LYS A 867 -13.63 18.98 -33.89
CA LYS A 867 -13.15 18.51 -35.20
C LYS A 867 -11.81 17.82 -35.06
N GLY A 868 -11.75 16.51 -35.34
CA GLY A 868 -10.52 15.72 -35.30
C GLY A 868 -10.06 15.28 -33.90
N ALA A 869 -10.68 15.80 -32.83
CA ALA A 869 -10.44 15.36 -31.47
C ALA A 869 -11.10 14.00 -31.17
N LYS A 870 -10.52 13.25 -30.24
CA LYS A 870 -11.05 11.96 -29.77
C LYS A 870 -11.72 12.13 -28.41
N LEU A 871 -13.03 11.93 -28.35
CA LEU A 871 -13.81 12.00 -27.11
C LEU A 871 -13.78 10.67 -26.34
N ARG A 872 -13.54 10.71 -25.02
CA ARG A 872 -13.44 9.56 -24.11
C ARG A 872 -14.15 9.81 -22.77
N LEU A 873 -15.48 9.85 -22.80
CA LEU A 873 -16.32 10.01 -21.60
C LEU A 873 -16.45 8.71 -20.80
N ASN A 874 -16.08 8.75 -19.52
CA ASN A 874 -16.08 7.59 -18.62
C ASN A 874 -16.31 8.06 -17.16
N ASN A 875 -16.72 7.17 -16.26
CA ASN A 875 -16.88 7.49 -14.83
C ASN A 875 -15.75 6.87 -13.97
N ASP A 876 -14.58 6.60 -14.56
CA ASP A 876 -13.42 6.13 -13.80
C ASP A 876 -12.89 7.30 -12.98
N TYR A 877 -13.00 7.18 -11.65
CA TYR A 877 -12.70 8.28 -10.75
C TYR A 877 -11.23 8.71 -10.85
N GLU A 878 -10.30 7.74 -10.93
CA GLU A 878 -8.86 8.05 -10.97
C GLU A 878 -8.44 8.73 -12.28
N THR A 879 -9.05 8.36 -13.42
CA THR A 879 -8.71 8.96 -14.72
C THR A 879 -9.06 10.45 -14.79
N ASN A 880 -10.17 10.85 -14.16
CA ASN A 880 -10.69 12.22 -14.21
C ASN A 880 -10.29 13.08 -13.00
N THR A 881 -9.55 12.53 -12.04
CA THR A 881 -9.09 13.28 -10.85
C THR A 881 -7.62 13.63 -10.99
N TYR A 882 -7.28 14.90 -10.80
CA TYR A 882 -5.88 15.34 -10.75
C TYR A 882 -5.21 14.88 -9.45
N GLN A 883 -4.15 14.06 -9.59
CA GLN A 883 -3.32 13.59 -8.49
C GLN A 883 -1.89 14.14 -8.67
N PRO A 884 -1.47 15.17 -7.91
CA PRO A 884 -0.25 15.94 -8.19
C PRO A 884 1.04 15.12 -8.32
N LEU A 885 1.18 14.08 -7.50
CA LEU A 885 2.39 13.24 -7.47
C LEU A 885 2.28 11.97 -8.33
N LYS A 886 1.09 11.63 -8.84
CA LYS A 886 0.89 10.45 -9.70
C LYS A 886 1.09 10.82 -11.16
N LEU A 887 2.32 10.68 -11.61
CA LEU A 887 2.71 11.02 -12.98
C LEU A 887 2.96 9.80 -13.85
N ARG A 888 3.06 10.06 -15.16
CA ARG A 888 3.50 9.08 -16.14
C ARG A 888 4.87 8.54 -15.77
N ASN A 889 5.01 7.21 -15.75
CA ASN A 889 6.27 6.54 -15.43
C ASN A 889 6.43 5.23 -16.25
N SER A 890 7.65 4.75 -16.39
CA SER A 890 7.94 3.43 -16.93
C SER A 890 8.98 2.70 -16.08
N THR A 891 8.79 1.40 -15.91
CA THR A 891 9.70 0.54 -15.15
C THR A 891 10.15 -0.62 -16.01
N ARG A 892 11.42 -1.01 -15.88
CA ARG A 892 11.99 -2.17 -16.58
C ARG A 892 12.76 -3.01 -15.58
N GLN A 893 12.38 -4.27 -15.43
CA GLN A 893 12.96 -5.17 -14.45
C GLN A 893 13.37 -6.47 -15.13
N ILE A 894 14.53 -7.01 -14.77
CA ILE A 894 15.01 -8.32 -15.25
C ILE A 894 15.36 -9.16 -14.03
N ILE A 895 14.71 -10.32 -13.91
CA ILE A 895 14.84 -11.24 -12.78
C ILE A 895 15.37 -12.58 -13.29
N PRO A 896 16.54 -13.07 -12.83
CA PRO A 896 16.99 -14.43 -13.13
C PRO A 896 16.14 -15.46 -12.38
N THR A 897 15.92 -16.63 -12.99
CA THR A 897 15.21 -17.76 -12.39
C THR A 897 16.06 -19.02 -12.43
N ILE A 898 16.07 -19.78 -11.32
CA ILE A 898 16.82 -21.03 -11.20
C ILE A 898 15.91 -22.07 -10.56
N GLY A 899 15.86 -23.27 -11.14
CA GLY A 899 15.07 -24.38 -10.61
C GLY A 899 15.65 -25.73 -10.95
N PHE A 900 15.17 -26.77 -10.27
CA PHE A 900 15.51 -28.16 -10.53
C PHE A 900 14.32 -29.08 -10.29
N ASN A 901 14.09 -30.03 -11.19
CA ASN A 901 13.32 -31.24 -10.96
C ASN A 901 13.84 -32.38 -11.86
N PRO A 902 13.52 -33.66 -11.60
CA PRO A 902 14.12 -34.77 -12.36
C PRO A 902 13.76 -34.79 -13.84
N ASP A 903 12.58 -34.27 -14.21
CA ASP A 903 12.12 -34.23 -15.59
C ASP A 903 12.88 -33.16 -16.39
N ASP A 904 13.05 -31.96 -15.83
CA ASP A 904 13.69 -30.80 -16.47
C ASP A 904 15.22 -30.73 -16.27
N GLY A 905 15.74 -31.43 -15.26
CA GLY A 905 17.09 -31.24 -14.74
C GLY A 905 17.27 -29.87 -14.11
N MET A 906 18.48 -29.30 -14.22
CA MET A 906 18.70 -27.90 -13.88
C MET A 906 17.99 -27.02 -14.92
N LYS A 907 17.36 -25.94 -14.45
CA LYS A 907 16.73 -24.91 -15.27
C LYS A 907 17.35 -23.56 -14.95
N LEU A 908 17.81 -22.85 -15.98
CA LEU A 908 18.27 -21.47 -15.87
C LEU A 908 17.46 -20.60 -16.83
N GLY A 909 16.92 -19.50 -16.32
CA GLY A 909 16.13 -18.58 -17.13
C GLY A 909 16.14 -17.16 -16.61
N PHE A 910 15.35 -16.31 -17.25
CA PHE A 910 15.05 -14.97 -16.76
C PHE A 910 13.62 -14.56 -17.13
N ASN A 911 13.11 -13.58 -16.38
CA ASN A 911 11.89 -12.86 -16.67
C ASN A 911 12.21 -11.36 -16.80
N ALA A 912 11.95 -10.76 -17.95
CA ALA A 912 12.10 -9.33 -18.20
C ALA A 912 10.73 -8.69 -18.34
N THR A 913 10.38 -7.78 -17.41
CA THR A 913 9.12 -7.06 -17.41
C THR A 913 9.35 -5.58 -17.69
N SER A 914 8.62 -5.02 -18.66
CA SER A 914 8.56 -3.59 -18.95
C SER A 914 7.13 -3.09 -18.74
N THR A 915 6.91 -2.27 -17.73
CA THR A 915 5.59 -1.71 -17.41
C THR A 915 5.56 -0.21 -17.69
N PHE A 916 4.50 0.24 -18.35
CA PHE A 916 4.26 1.64 -18.67
C PHE A 916 2.96 2.12 -18.01
N TYR A 917 3.06 3.22 -17.27
CA TYR A 917 1.97 3.90 -16.58
C TYR A 917 1.72 5.26 -17.26
N GLY A 918 0.58 5.42 -17.90
CA GLY A 918 0.07 6.67 -18.46
C GLY A 918 -1.18 7.15 -17.72
N LEU A 919 -2.00 7.97 -18.40
CA LEU A 919 -3.20 8.58 -17.80
C LEU A 919 -4.21 7.54 -17.32
N ARG A 920 -4.53 6.56 -18.19
CA ARG A 920 -5.47 5.46 -17.88
C ARG A 920 -4.70 4.17 -17.60
N GLN A 921 -4.97 3.55 -16.45
CA GLN A 921 -4.28 2.35 -15.96
C GLN A 921 -5.35 1.33 -15.53
N ASN A 922 -5.15 0.01 -15.73
CA ASN A 922 -5.89 -0.98 -14.94
C ASN A 922 -5.30 -2.42 -15.02
N PRO A 923 -4.21 -2.78 -14.31
CA PRO A 923 -3.49 -2.00 -13.29
C PRO A 923 -2.35 -1.12 -13.84
N TYR A 924 -2.02 -1.25 -15.13
CA TYR A 924 -1.03 -0.44 -15.84
C TYR A 924 -1.62 0.00 -17.19
N THR A 925 -0.96 0.88 -17.93
CA THR A 925 -1.39 1.23 -19.30
C THR A 925 -0.94 0.18 -20.29
N THR A 926 0.33 -0.24 -20.23
CA THR A 926 0.82 -1.42 -20.95
C THR A 926 1.85 -2.17 -20.11
N GLN A 927 1.93 -3.48 -20.30
CA GLN A 927 2.99 -4.30 -19.71
C GLN A 927 3.46 -5.33 -20.74
N HIS A 928 4.77 -5.50 -20.84
CA HIS A 928 5.40 -6.52 -21.66
C HIS A 928 6.21 -7.42 -20.74
N ASN A 929 5.95 -8.73 -20.80
CA ASN A 929 6.70 -9.76 -20.09
C ASN A 929 7.39 -10.65 -21.13
N TYR A 930 8.71 -10.79 -20.99
CA TYR A 930 9.51 -11.70 -21.77
C TYR A 930 10.08 -12.73 -20.82
N ASN A 931 9.95 -14.01 -21.14
CA ASN A 931 10.60 -15.07 -20.38
C ASN A 931 11.42 -15.95 -21.32
N ALA A 932 12.54 -16.43 -20.82
CA ALA A 932 13.35 -17.40 -21.50
C ALA A 932 13.91 -18.39 -20.48
N ALA A 933 13.95 -19.67 -20.83
CA ALA A 933 14.52 -20.71 -19.99
C ALA A 933 15.24 -21.76 -20.82
N TYR A 934 16.33 -22.28 -20.27
CA TYR A 934 17.09 -23.42 -20.79
C TYR A 934 16.98 -24.60 -19.82
N TYR A 935 16.72 -25.79 -20.36
CA TYR A 935 16.48 -27.04 -19.64
C TYR A 935 17.65 -28.00 -19.89
N PHE A 936 18.48 -28.21 -18.88
CA PHE A 936 19.75 -28.94 -19.04
C PHE A 936 19.56 -30.46 -19.20
N ALA A 937 18.44 -31.05 -18.75
CA ALA A 937 18.22 -32.48 -18.94
C ALA A 937 17.95 -32.86 -20.40
N THR A 938 17.36 -31.95 -21.18
CA THR A 938 16.93 -32.25 -22.56
C THR A 938 17.65 -31.41 -23.60
N ASN A 939 18.45 -30.42 -23.17
CA ASN A 939 19.05 -29.39 -24.03
C ASN A 939 18.00 -28.57 -24.79
N GLY A 940 16.79 -28.48 -24.24
CA GLY A 940 15.69 -27.68 -24.78
C GLY A 940 15.68 -26.25 -24.24
N PHE A 941 15.06 -25.35 -24.98
CA PHE A 941 14.78 -24.00 -24.51
C PHE A 941 13.34 -23.57 -24.81
N GLU A 942 12.87 -22.60 -24.04
CA GLU A 942 11.55 -21.99 -24.14
C GLU A 942 11.70 -20.47 -24.18
N LEU A 943 10.96 -19.84 -25.08
CA LEU A 943 10.83 -18.39 -25.20
C LEU A 943 9.34 -18.02 -25.10
N GLY A 944 9.03 -17.08 -24.22
CA GLY A 944 7.67 -16.57 -24.03
C GLY A 944 7.61 -15.05 -24.12
N TYR A 945 6.54 -14.55 -24.70
CA TYR A 945 6.17 -13.15 -24.71
C TYR A 945 4.70 -12.98 -24.31
N LYS A 946 4.43 -11.99 -23.47
CA LYS A 946 3.08 -11.57 -23.11
C LYS A 946 3.02 -10.05 -23.04
N GLY A 947 2.24 -9.44 -23.92
CA GLY A 947 1.93 -8.01 -23.89
C GLY A 947 0.48 -7.76 -23.49
N GLU A 948 0.22 -6.96 -22.46
CA GLU A 948 -1.13 -6.52 -22.06
C GLU A 948 -1.26 -5.01 -22.26
N PHE A 949 -2.35 -4.57 -22.89
CA PHE A 949 -2.64 -3.18 -23.25
C PHE A 949 -3.99 -2.80 -22.66
N ALA A 950 -4.01 -1.87 -21.71
CA ALA A 950 -5.21 -1.55 -20.98
C ALA A 950 -6.20 -0.70 -21.78
N HIS A 951 -7.49 -0.86 -21.43
CA HIS A 951 -8.59 -0.06 -21.96
C HIS A 951 -8.70 -0.04 -23.49
N ILE A 952 -8.55 -1.20 -24.14
CA ILE A 952 -8.87 -1.32 -25.57
C ILE A 952 -10.36 -1.04 -25.80
N PHE A 953 -11.20 -1.50 -24.86
CA PHE A 953 -12.63 -1.19 -24.78
C PHE A 953 -13.07 -1.09 -23.32
N GLU A 954 -13.30 0.13 -22.82
CA GLU A 954 -13.66 0.40 -21.42
C GLU A 954 -12.74 -0.31 -20.42
N ASN A 955 -13.25 -1.27 -19.64
CA ASN A 955 -12.49 -2.04 -18.64
C ASN A 955 -11.87 -3.33 -19.20
N TRP A 956 -11.86 -3.49 -20.51
CA TRP A 956 -11.21 -4.60 -21.20
C TRP A 956 -9.84 -4.20 -21.72
N ASN A 957 -8.87 -5.07 -21.48
CA ASN A 957 -7.49 -4.99 -21.93
C ASN A 957 -7.29 -5.98 -23.08
N LEU A 958 -6.40 -5.66 -24.02
CA LEU A 958 -5.94 -6.61 -25.03
C LEU A 958 -4.67 -7.30 -24.52
N GLU A 959 -4.64 -8.62 -24.52
CA GLU A 959 -3.46 -9.45 -24.28
C GLU A 959 -3.00 -10.08 -25.60
N LEU A 960 -1.70 -10.04 -25.87
CA LEU A 960 -1.05 -10.76 -26.95
C LEU A 960 -0.01 -11.69 -26.32
N ALA A 961 -0.25 -13.00 -26.37
CA ALA A 961 0.68 -14.00 -25.88
C ALA A 961 1.29 -14.79 -27.04
N ALA A 962 2.59 -15.05 -26.95
CA ALA A 962 3.31 -15.93 -27.86
C ALA A 962 4.26 -16.84 -27.08
N ARG A 963 4.39 -18.09 -27.54
CA ARG A 963 5.28 -19.08 -26.94
C ARG A 963 5.97 -19.88 -28.04
N PHE A 964 7.26 -20.13 -27.84
CA PHE A 964 8.07 -21.01 -28.67
C PHE A 964 8.85 -21.98 -27.79
N THR A 965 8.83 -23.26 -28.13
CA THR A 965 9.74 -24.26 -27.57
C THR A 965 10.61 -24.84 -28.67
N SER A 966 11.89 -25.09 -28.38
CA SER A 966 12.79 -25.78 -29.30
C SER A 966 12.37 -27.25 -29.53
N PRO A 967 12.80 -27.91 -30.62
CA PRO A 967 12.59 -29.36 -30.82
C PRO A 967 13.01 -30.23 -29.63
N ASN A 968 14.12 -29.88 -28.96
CA ASN A 968 14.62 -30.57 -27.78
C ASN A 968 13.86 -30.27 -26.48
N PHE A 969 12.82 -29.44 -26.51
CA PHE A 969 11.92 -29.29 -25.36
C PHE A 969 11.09 -30.56 -25.25
N SER A 970 10.94 -31.11 -24.04
CA SER A 970 10.22 -32.36 -23.87
C SER A 970 9.06 -32.24 -22.89
N ILE A 971 7.98 -32.95 -23.21
CA ILE A 971 6.98 -33.40 -22.23
C ILE A 971 7.19 -34.89 -21.96
N ASN A 972 6.48 -35.48 -21.00
CA ASN A 972 6.45 -36.93 -20.84
C ASN A 972 5.14 -37.52 -21.37
N PHE A 973 5.18 -38.78 -21.82
CA PHE A 973 4.00 -39.56 -22.19
C PHE A 973 4.25 -41.05 -21.89
N PHE A 974 3.38 -41.64 -21.06
CA PHE A 974 3.45 -43.03 -20.61
C PHE A 974 2.34 -43.90 -21.21
N GLY A 975 1.59 -43.38 -22.18
CA GLY A 975 0.37 -44.00 -22.71
C GLY A 975 -0.92 -43.38 -22.16
N ILE A 976 -2.05 -43.79 -22.74
CA ILE A 976 -3.40 -43.38 -22.30
C ILE A 976 -3.93 -44.43 -21.33
N GLY A 977 -4.37 -43.99 -20.15
CA GLY A 977 -4.96 -44.86 -19.13
C GLY A 977 -4.52 -44.48 -17.72
N ASN A 978 -5.27 -44.98 -16.74
CA ASN A 978 -4.99 -44.77 -15.33
C ASN A 978 -3.96 -45.75 -14.78
N GLU A 979 -3.78 -46.92 -15.40
CA GLU A 979 -2.87 -47.98 -14.92
C GLU A 979 -1.63 -48.16 -15.82
N THR A 980 -1.18 -47.09 -16.49
CA THR A 980 0.03 -47.15 -17.34
C THR A 980 1.28 -47.48 -16.52
N GLU A 981 2.14 -48.37 -17.03
CA GLU A 981 3.37 -48.80 -16.37
C GLU A 981 4.49 -47.75 -16.49
N ASN A 982 5.40 -47.72 -15.50
CA ASN A 982 6.61 -46.90 -15.54
C ASN A 982 7.84 -47.81 -15.63
N PHE A 983 8.52 -47.77 -16.78
CA PHE A 983 9.71 -48.58 -17.07
C PHE A 983 11.04 -47.87 -16.79
N ASP A 984 11.05 -46.77 -16.04
CA ASP A 984 12.26 -45.96 -15.80
C ASP A 984 13.43 -46.79 -15.20
N ASN A 985 13.14 -47.84 -14.42
CA ASN A 985 14.18 -48.71 -13.84
C ASN A 985 14.87 -49.62 -14.87
N THR A 986 14.25 -49.88 -16.01
CA THR A 986 14.74 -50.81 -17.04
C THR A 986 15.09 -50.12 -18.36
N LEU A 987 14.39 -49.04 -18.71
CA LEU A 987 14.51 -48.31 -19.97
C LEU A 987 14.94 -46.85 -19.79
N GLU A 988 15.24 -46.44 -18.56
CA GLU A 988 15.61 -45.07 -18.17
C GLU A 988 14.49 -44.03 -18.39
N MET A 989 14.68 -42.83 -17.85
CA MET A 989 13.66 -41.77 -17.90
C MET A 989 13.33 -41.28 -19.32
N ASP A 990 14.31 -41.43 -20.19
CA ASP A 990 14.29 -40.96 -21.57
C ASP A 990 13.24 -41.70 -22.41
N TYR A 991 12.99 -42.98 -22.14
CA TYR A 991 11.99 -43.79 -22.86
C TYR A 991 10.61 -43.11 -22.96
N ASN A 992 10.17 -42.43 -21.89
CA ASN A 992 8.87 -41.75 -21.82
C ASN A 992 8.91 -40.25 -22.18
N ARG A 993 10.08 -39.69 -22.52
CA ARG A 993 10.21 -38.28 -22.93
C ARG A 993 9.85 -38.12 -24.40
N VAL A 994 8.96 -37.17 -24.68
CA VAL A 994 8.53 -36.80 -26.02
C VAL A 994 9.03 -35.40 -26.33
N LYS A 995 9.92 -35.31 -27.30
CA LYS A 995 10.41 -34.05 -27.84
C LYS A 995 9.32 -33.38 -28.65
N ILE A 996 8.99 -32.14 -28.30
CA ILE A 996 7.89 -31.40 -28.90
C ILE A 996 8.26 -29.92 -29.10
N GLN A 997 8.31 -29.51 -30.36
CA GLN A 997 8.36 -28.12 -30.74
C GLN A 997 6.93 -27.57 -30.74
N ASN A 998 6.73 -26.43 -30.07
CA ASN A 998 5.43 -25.75 -30.00
C ASN A 998 5.61 -24.29 -30.39
N LEU A 999 4.80 -23.84 -31.34
CA LEU A 999 4.58 -22.44 -31.70
C LEU A 999 3.13 -22.08 -31.35
N ASN A 1000 2.92 -21.20 -30.37
CA ASN A 1000 1.59 -20.74 -29.98
C ASN A 1000 1.49 -19.22 -30.05
N PHE A 1001 0.40 -18.72 -30.60
CA PHE A 1001 0.01 -17.31 -30.58
C PHE A 1001 -1.44 -17.16 -30.13
N SER A 1002 -1.69 -16.39 -29.07
CA SER A 1002 -3.01 -16.22 -28.46
C SER A 1002 -3.31 -14.74 -28.18
N PRO A 1003 -4.06 -14.05 -29.06
CA PRO A 1003 -4.67 -12.76 -28.73
C PRO A 1003 -5.92 -12.96 -27.86
N SER A 1004 -6.11 -12.12 -26.84
CA SER A 1004 -7.21 -12.25 -25.88
C SER A 1004 -7.68 -10.90 -25.32
N LEU A 1005 -8.91 -10.84 -24.85
CA LEU A 1005 -9.47 -9.74 -24.10
C LEU A 1005 -9.49 -10.10 -22.60
N ILE A 1006 -9.11 -9.17 -21.74
CA ILE A 1006 -9.09 -9.34 -20.28
C ILE A 1006 -9.91 -8.25 -19.62
N TRP A 1007 -10.93 -8.64 -18.88
CA TRP A 1007 -11.63 -7.77 -17.93
C TRP A 1007 -11.10 -7.99 -16.51
N ARG A 1008 -10.92 -6.90 -15.75
CA ARG A 1008 -10.46 -6.93 -14.36
C ARG A 1008 -11.47 -6.23 -13.45
N GLY A 1009 -11.86 -6.91 -12.37
CA GLY A 1009 -12.65 -6.35 -11.29
C GLY A 1009 -11.78 -5.80 -10.16
N GLN A 1010 -12.34 -4.87 -9.39
CA GLN A 1010 -11.62 -4.17 -8.32
C GLN A 1010 -11.26 -5.05 -7.10
N LEU A 1011 -11.92 -6.21 -6.93
CA LEU A 1011 -11.72 -7.12 -5.79
C LEU A 1011 -10.99 -8.43 -6.14
N GLY A 1012 -10.28 -8.48 -7.28
CA GLY A 1012 -9.48 -9.66 -7.66
C GLY A 1012 -10.16 -10.63 -8.63
N ALA A 1013 -11.38 -10.35 -9.08
CA ALA A 1013 -11.99 -11.07 -10.20
C ALA A 1013 -11.31 -10.69 -11.53
N LYS A 1014 -11.08 -11.65 -12.40
CA LYS A 1014 -10.53 -11.48 -13.74
C LYS A 1014 -11.27 -12.42 -14.71
N PHE A 1015 -11.63 -11.90 -15.87
CA PHE A 1015 -12.20 -12.70 -16.95
C PHE A 1015 -11.36 -12.51 -18.22
N ARG A 1016 -10.87 -13.59 -18.80
CA ARG A 1016 -10.10 -13.61 -20.06
C ARG A 1016 -10.90 -14.36 -21.10
N THR A 1017 -10.89 -13.91 -22.34
CA THR A 1017 -11.40 -14.70 -23.47
C THR A 1017 -10.57 -14.42 -24.70
N GLY A 1018 -10.27 -15.42 -25.50
CA GLY A 1018 -9.40 -15.26 -26.64
C GLY A 1018 -9.47 -16.39 -27.64
N ILE A 1019 -8.65 -16.24 -28.67
CA ILE A 1019 -8.41 -17.28 -29.66
C ILE A 1019 -6.93 -17.69 -29.57
N SER A 1020 -6.59 -18.85 -30.12
CA SER A 1020 -5.21 -19.34 -30.21
C SER A 1020 -4.96 -20.00 -31.56
N LEU A 1021 -3.77 -19.80 -32.09
CA LEU A 1021 -3.20 -20.60 -33.17
C LEU A 1021 -1.98 -21.32 -32.60
N GLU A 1022 -2.01 -22.64 -32.60
CA GLU A 1022 -0.97 -23.49 -32.03
C GLU A 1022 -0.48 -24.47 -33.10
N SER A 1023 0.82 -24.63 -33.27
CA SER A 1023 1.40 -25.66 -34.14
C SER A 1023 2.36 -26.48 -33.29
N LEU A 1024 2.12 -27.78 -33.21
CA LEU A 1024 2.96 -28.71 -32.47
C LEU A 1024 3.60 -29.70 -33.44
N GLU A 1025 4.89 -29.94 -33.26
CA GLU A 1025 5.67 -30.91 -34.02
C GLU A 1025 6.36 -31.86 -33.04
N VAL A 1026 6.03 -33.14 -33.14
CA VAL A 1026 6.60 -34.22 -32.35
C VAL A 1026 7.81 -34.76 -33.09
N GLU A 1027 8.99 -34.71 -32.45
CA GLU A 1027 10.22 -35.22 -33.07
C GLU A 1027 10.25 -36.75 -33.00
N GLU A 1028 10.46 -37.38 -34.16
CA GLU A 1028 10.63 -38.83 -34.27
C GLU A 1028 11.93 -39.25 -33.61
N THR A 1029 11.85 -40.10 -32.58
CA THR A 1029 13.00 -40.42 -31.73
C THR A 1029 13.06 -41.91 -31.45
N GLU A 1030 14.00 -42.61 -32.11
CA GLU A 1030 14.20 -44.05 -31.93
C GLU A 1030 14.36 -44.44 -30.45
N ASP A 1031 13.92 -45.66 -30.11
CA ASP A 1031 13.93 -46.21 -28.74
C ASP A 1031 13.10 -45.44 -27.71
N ARG A 1032 12.08 -44.68 -28.14
CA ARG A 1032 11.11 -44.00 -27.26
C ARG A 1032 9.72 -44.63 -27.33
N PHE A 1033 8.95 -44.51 -26.24
CA PHE A 1033 7.58 -45.00 -26.18
C PHE A 1033 6.70 -44.38 -27.28
N VAL A 1034 6.87 -43.07 -27.55
CA VAL A 1034 6.10 -42.36 -28.59
C VAL A 1034 6.29 -42.97 -29.98
N ASN A 1035 7.45 -43.55 -30.30
CA ASN A 1035 7.65 -44.23 -31.58
C ASN A 1035 6.84 -45.52 -31.71
N THR A 1036 6.58 -46.22 -30.60
CA THR A 1036 5.76 -47.44 -30.57
C THR A 1036 4.26 -47.17 -30.65
N PHE A 1037 3.83 -45.93 -30.35
CA PHE A 1037 2.43 -45.53 -30.28
C PHE A 1037 1.99 -44.59 -31.41
N TYR A 1038 2.79 -43.56 -31.70
CA TYR A 1038 2.42 -42.48 -32.63
C TYR A 1038 2.90 -42.80 -34.05
N LEU A 1039 4.18 -43.17 -34.21
CA LEU A 1039 4.76 -43.49 -35.54
C LEU A 1039 4.31 -44.84 -36.09
N ALA A 1040 4.14 -45.85 -35.23
CA ALA A 1040 3.61 -47.15 -35.64
C ALA A 1040 2.18 -47.07 -36.23
N ASN A 1041 1.43 -46.02 -35.89
CA ASN A 1041 0.07 -45.77 -36.38
C ASN A 1041 0.02 -44.82 -37.60
N GLY A 1042 1.16 -44.30 -38.08
CA GLY A 1042 1.24 -43.45 -39.26
C GLY A 1042 0.67 -42.03 -39.06
N GLU A 1043 0.61 -41.55 -37.81
CA GLU A 1043 0.09 -40.23 -37.46
C GLU A 1043 0.99 -39.09 -37.96
N GLU A 1044 0.38 -37.96 -38.32
CA GLU A 1044 1.13 -36.77 -38.73
C GLU A 1044 1.97 -36.22 -37.57
N ASN A 1045 3.28 -36.10 -37.77
CA ASN A 1045 4.20 -35.61 -36.74
C ASN A 1045 4.04 -34.11 -36.45
N ARG A 1046 3.35 -33.36 -37.32
CA ARG A 1046 3.04 -31.94 -37.14
C ARG A 1046 1.56 -31.68 -37.35
N ASN A 1047 0.94 -31.03 -36.38
CA ASN A 1047 -0.49 -30.68 -36.42
C ASN A 1047 -0.68 -29.25 -35.88
N SER A 1048 -1.58 -28.49 -36.48
CA SER A 1048 -1.90 -27.12 -36.08
C SER A 1048 -3.36 -27.00 -35.68
N PHE A 1049 -3.61 -26.21 -34.63
CA PHE A 1049 -4.92 -26.07 -34.02
C PHE A 1049 -5.33 -24.61 -33.99
N PHE A 1050 -6.59 -24.37 -34.36
CA PHE A 1050 -7.30 -23.17 -33.98
C PHE A 1050 -8.07 -23.42 -32.69
N GLY A 1051 -7.92 -22.53 -31.71
CA GLY A 1051 -8.58 -22.61 -30.42
C GLY A 1051 -9.37 -21.35 -30.08
N VAL A 1052 -10.41 -21.52 -29.27
CA VAL A 1052 -11.14 -20.45 -28.59
C VAL A 1052 -11.23 -20.82 -27.11
N ASP A 1053 -10.93 -19.87 -26.22
CA ASP A 1053 -10.98 -20.10 -24.79
C ASP A 1053 -11.61 -18.92 -24.02
N ALA A 1054 -12.11 -19.24 -22.83
CA ALA A 1054 -12.54 -18.29 -21.83
C ALA A 1054 -12.16 -18.77 -20.44
N GLU A 1055 -11.61 -17.87 -19.61
CA GLU A 1055 -11.15 -18.14 -18.26
C GLU A 1055 -11.74 -17.10 -17.29
N TYR A 1056 -12.50 -17.58 -16.29
CA TYR A 1056 -12.78 -16.79 -15.09
C TYR A 1056 -11.78 -17.16 -14.00
N SER A 1057 -11.18 -16.17 -13.35
CA SER A 1057 -10.33 -16.36 -12.18
C SER A 1057 -10.69 -15.35 -11.08
N TYR A 1058 -10.54 -15.76 -9.83
CA TYR A 1058 -10.73 -14.92 -8.66
C TYR A 1058 -9.69 -15.27 -7.59
N GLU A 1059 -9.12 -14.26 -6.96
CA GLU A 1059 -8.13 -14.41 -5.90
C GLU A 1059 -8.37 -13.41 -4.77
N ASN A 1060 -8.39 -13.92 -3.54
CA ASN A 1060 -8.38 -13.15 -2.30
C ASN A 1060 -7.49 -13.85 -1.27
N LEU A 1061 -6.34 -13.26 -0.96
CA LEU A 1061 -5.32 -13.80 -0.05
C LEU A 1061 -4.97 -12.75 0.99
N ASP A 1062 -4.74 -13.17 2.24
CA ASP A 1062 -4.30 -12.29 3.32
C ASP A 1062 -2.81 -11.93 3.26
N ASN A 1063 -1.97 -12.82 2.70
CA ASN A 1063 -0.58 -12.57 2.37
C ASN A 1063 -0.21 -13.37 1.11
N ALA A 1064 0.51 -12.76 0.17
CA ALA A 1064 0.80 -13.38 -1.13
C ALA A 1064 1.80 -14.55 -1.02
N ALA A 1065 2.84 -14.44 -0.20
CA ALA A 1065 3.92 -15.42 -0.18
C ALA A 1065 3.79 -16.48 0.93
N PHE A 1066 2.99 -16.24 1.98
CA PHE A 1066 2.49 -17.26 2.90
C PHE A 1066 1.01 -17.00 3.26
N PRO A 1067 0.06 -17.40 2.39
CA PRO A 1067 -1.36 -17.27 2.68
C PRO A 1067 -1.73 -18.07 3.94
N THR A 1068 -2.35 -17.41 4.92
CA THR A 1068 -2.91 -18.07 6.11
C THR A 1068 -4.42 -18.21 6.02
N MET A 1069 -5.06 -17.35 5.21
CA MET A 1069 -6.48 -17.33 4.95
C MET A 1069 -6.70 -16.81 3.54
N GLY A 1070 -7.35 -17.59 2.68
CA GLY A 1070 -7.62 -17.13 1.32
C GLY A 1070 -8.32 -18.14 0.43
N MET A 1071 -8.77 -17.65 -0.72
CA MET A 1071 -9.39 -18.44 -1.78
C MET A 1071 -8.85 -18.01 -3.14
N THR A 1072 -8.49 -19.00 -3.95
CA THR A 1072 -8.26 -18.83 -5.38
C THR A 1072 -9.18 -19.77 -6.13
N THR A 1073 -9.89 -19.31 -7.16
CA THR A 1073 -10.72 -20.17 -8.00
C THR A 1073 -10.52 -19.81 -9.46
N GLY A 1074 -10.59 -20.82 -10.32
CA GLY A 1074 -10.46 -20.66 -11.77
C GLY A 1074 -11.43 -21.58 -12.51
N LEU A 1075 -11.97 -21.12 -13.62
CA LEU A 1075 -12.76 -21.91 -14.56
C LEU A 1075 -12.29 -21.57 -15.97
N LEU A 1076 -11.56 -22.49 -16.59
CA LEU A 1076 -11.15 -22.39 -17.99
C LEU A 1076 -12.06 -23.29 -18.84
N LEU A 1077 -12.61 -22.72 -19.91
CA LEU A 1077 -13.43 -23.38 -20.92
C LEU A 1077 -12.76 -23.15 -22.27
N GLY A 1078 -12.76 -24.14 -23.15
CA GLY A 1078 -12.29 -23.91 -24.51
C GLY A 1078 -12.69 -24.98 -25.50
N TYR A 1079 -12.36 -24.71 -26.75
CA TYR A 1079 -12.57 -25.58 -27.90
C TYR A 1079 -11.35 -25.48 -28.81
N LYS A 1080 -10.86 -26.60 -29.31
CA LYS A 1080 -9.78 -26.66 -30.30
C LYS A 1080 -10.20 -27.53 -31.48
N ALA A 1081 -9.82 -27.12 -32.68
CA ALA A 1081 -10.00 -27.88 -33.92
C ALA A 1081 -8.69 -27.86 -34.72
N SER A 1082 -8.33 -29.00 -35.31
CA SER A 1082 -7.20 -29.10 -36.23
C SER A 1082 -7.45 -28.30 -37.52
N LEU A 1083 -6.39 -27.73 -38.08
CA LEU A 1083 -6.41 -27.02 -39.36
C LEU A 1083 -6.07 -27.94 -40.53
N GLU A 1084 -5.38 -29.03 -40.27
CA GLU A 1084 -4.95 -30.04 -41.24
C GLU A 1084 -5.96 -31.20 -41.30
N ASN A 1085 -6.45 -31.66 -40.16
CA ASN A 1085 -7.25 -32.88 -40.02
C ASN A 1085 -8.74 -32.57 -39.81
N GLN A 1086 -9.53 -32.70 -40.89
CA GLN A 1086 -10.97 -32.45 -40.85
C GLN A 1086 -11.69 -33.41 -39.89
N GLY A 1087 -12.49 -32.87 -38.98
CA GLY A 1087 -13.21 -33.64 -37.97
C GLY A 1087 -12.47 -33.77 -36.64
N GLN A 1088 -11.17 -33.48 -36.60
CA GLN A 1088 -10.39 -33.51 -35.36
C GLN A 1088 -10.63 -32.25 -34.52
N ALA A 1089 -11.53 -32.35 -33.54
CA ALA A 1089 -11.85 -31.26 -32.64
C ALA A 1089 -12.40 -31.74 -31.29
N TYR A 1090 -12.17 -30.96 -30.25
CA TYR A 1090 -12.65 -31.24 -28.90
C TYR A 1090 -12.89 -29.95 -28.11
N ALA A 1091 -13.79 -30.01 -27.13
CA ALA A 1091 -13.94 -28.98 -26.12
C ALA A 1091 -13.32 -29.43 -24.78
N TYR A 1092 -12.97 -28.48 -23.93
CA TYR A 1092 -12.42 -28.79 -22.61
C TYR A 1092 -12.95 -27.85 -21.51
N ILE A 1093 -13.04 -28.38 -20.30
CA ILE A 1093 -13.49 -27.68 -19.09
C ILE A 1093 -12.50 -27.98 -17.95
N VAL A 1094 -11.93 -26.95 -17.35
CA VAL A 1094 -10.90 -27.06 -16.30
C VAL A 1094 -11.27 -26.17 -15.11
N PRO A 1095 -12.04 -26.68 -14.13
CA PRO A 1095 -12.31 -25.98 -12.89
C PRO A 1095 -11.15 -26.18 -11.89
N SER A 1096 -10.88 -25.17 -11.09
CA SER A 1096 -9.96 -25.23 -9.96
C SER A 1096 -10.42 -24.39 -8.78
N LEU A 1097 -10.15 -24.88 -7.57
CA LEU A 1097 -10.43 -24.20 -6.31
C LEU A 1097 -9.24 -24.43 -5.37
N SER A 1098 -8.77 -23.38 -4.70
CA SER A 1098 -7.78 -23.44 -3.65
C SER A 1098 -8.31 -22.71 -2.43
N LEU A 1099 -8.14 -23.30 -1.25
CA LEU A 1099 -8.55 -22.74 0.03
C LEU A 1099 -7.39 -22.84 1.01
N ASP A 1100 -6.99 -21.71 1.58
CA ASP A 1100 -6.06 -21.63 2.69
C ASP A 1100 -6.83 -21.27 3.97
N HIS A 1101 -6.64 -22.06 5.02
CA HIS A 1101 -7.34 -21.88 6.29
C HIS A 1101 -6.42 -22.11 7.48
N LYS A 1102 -6.18 -21.07 8.26
CA LYS A 1102 -5.46 -21.18 9.54
C LYS A 1102 -6.26 -22.03 10.53
N LEU A 1103 -5.64 -23.10 11.00
CA LEU A 1103 -6.22 -24.01 12.02
C LEU A 1103 -6.04 -23.46 13.43
N VAL A 1104 -5.12 -22.52 13.61
CA VAL A 1104 -4.85 -21.82 14.87
C VAL A 1104 -4.97 -20.33 14.65
N SER A 1105 -5.43 -19.60 15.66
CA SER A 1105 -5.79 -18.19 15.54
C SER A 1105 -4.62 -17.27 15.18
N ASN A 1106 -3.39 -17.67 15.51
CA ASN A 1106 -2.13 -16.96 15.19
C ASN A 1106 -1.58 -17.23 13.77
N GLY A 1107 -2.23 -18.06 12.95
CA GLY A 1107 -1.81 -18.29 11.56
C GLY A 1107 -0.58 -19.18 11.36
N ARG A 1108 0.03 -19.73 12.43
CA ARG A 1108 1.25 -20.56 12.29
C ARG A 1108 0.99 -21.92 11.67
N LEU A 1109 -0.20 -22.50 11.88
CA LEU A 1109 -0.62 -23.77 11.32
C LEU A 1109 -1.74 -23.53 10.32
N VAL A 1110 -1.49 -23.84 9.05
CA VAL A 1110 -2.41 -23.59 7.93
C VAL A 1110 -2.70 -24.90 7.22
N LEU A 1111 -3.98 -25.17 7.00
CA LEU A 1111 -4.44 -26.20 6.08
C LEU A 1111 -4.69 -25.55 4.72
N ALA A 1112 -3.93 -25.95 3.72
CA ALA A 1112 -4.08 -25.49 2.36
C ALA A 1112 -4.51 -26.65 1.47
N SER A 1113 -5.57 -26.46 0.70
CA SER A 1113 -6.08 -27.52 -0.18
C SER A 1113 -6.40 -26.95 -1.55
N LYS A 1114 -5.98 -27.67 -2.59
CA LYS A 1114 -6.23 -27.34 -3.99
C LYS A 1114 -6.92 -28.51 -4.66
N TRP A 1115 -8.03 -28.23 -5.34
CA TRP A 1115 -8.77 -29.15 -6.20
C TRP A 1115 -8.65 -28.66 -7.64
N LYS A 1116 -8.39 -29.57 -8.57
CA LYS A 1116 -8.42 -29.29 -10.02
C LYS A 1116 -8.98 -30.49 -10.75
N ALA A 1117 -9.81 -30.23 -11.74
CA ALA A 1117 -10.24 -31.24 -12.70
C ALA A 1117 -9.97 -30.75 -14.12
N HIS A 1118 -9.93 -31.67 -15.07
CA HIS A 1118 -9.84 -31.40 -16.50
C HIS A 1118 -10.75 -32.40 -17.22
N PHE A 1119 -11.71 -31.90 -17.99
CA PHE A 1119 -12.61 -32.71 -18.80
C PHE A 1119 -12.40 -32.39 -20.27
N ASN A 1120 -11.99 -33.37 -21.08
CA ASN A 1120 -12.10 -33.29 -22.54
C ASN A 1120 -13.48 -33.82 -22.98
N LEU A 1121 -14.13 -33.08 -23.86
CA LEU A 1121 -15.43 -33.37 -24.47
C LEU A 1121 -15.20 -33.67 -25.96
N GLY A 1122 -15.64 -34.85 -26.40
CA GLY A 1122 -15.19 -35.44 -27.67
C GLY A 1122 -14.03 -36.40 -27.46
N ASP A 1123 -13.68 -37.17 -28.49
CA ASP A 1123 -12.60 -38.18 -28.46
C ASP A 1123 -11.47 -37.83 -29.44
N GLU A 1124 -11.66 -36.81 -30.28
CA GLU A 1124 -10.74 -36.41 -31.35
C GLU A 1124 -9.70 -35.39 -30.85
N TYR A 1125 -8.96 -35.73 -29.79
CA TYR A 1125 -7.85 -34.95 -29.24
C TYR A 1125 -6.56 -35.76 -29.25
N GLU A 1126 -5.43 -35.06 -29.27
CA GLU A 1126 -4.10 -35.68 -29.34
C GLU A 1126 -3.56 -36.08 -27.96
N PHE A 1127 -2.55 -36.95 -27.92
CA PHE A 1127 -1.97 -37.39 -26.65
C PHE A 1127 -1.40 -36.22 -25.82
N TYR A 1128 -0.81 -35.21 -26.47
CA TYR A 1128 -0.31 -33.98 -25.84
C TYR A 1128 -1.43 -33.00 -25.43
N GLN A 1129 -2.68 -33.30 -25.77
CA GLN A 1129 -3.89 -32.57 -25.38
C GLN A 1129 -4.73 -33.30 -24.32
N THR A 1130 -4.28 -34.48 -23.89
CA THR A 1130 -4.95 -35.29 -22.87
C THR A 1130 -5.06 -34.56 -21.52
N ALA A 1131 -6.12 -34.89 -20.77
CA ALA A 1131 -6.20 -34.54 -19.37
C ALA A 1131 -5.18 -35.39 -18.59
N SER A 1132 -4.12 -34.75 -18.08
CA SER A 1132 -3.01 -35.44 -17.40
C SER A 1132 -2.81 -34.97 -15.96
N ILE A 1133 -2.16 -35.82 -15.15
CA ILE A 1133 -1.74 -35.51 -13.77
C ILE A 1133 -0.33 -36.04 -13.51
N GLY A 1134 0.41 -35.34 -12.64
CA GLY A 1134 1.75 -35.74 -12.19
C GLY A 1134 2.71 -34.56 -12.05
N GLY A 1135 3.64 -34.65 -11.10
CA GLY A 1135 4.70 -33.68 -10.88
C GLY A 1135 4.17 -32.29 -10.51
N ILE A 1136 4.32 -31.33 -11.43
CA ILE A 1136 3.89 -29.93 -11.21
C ILE A 1136 2.37 -29.72 -11.30
N ASP A 1137 1.60 -30.67 -11.84
CA ASP A 1137 0.13 -30.58 -11.95
C ASP A 1137 -0.54 -31.74 -11.17
N GLY A 1138 -0.53 -31.63 -9.84
CA GLY A 1138 -1.21 -32.57 -8.95
C GLY A 1138 -0.24 -33.46 -8.18
N LEU A 1139 -0.08 -34.72 -8.59
CA LEU A 1139 0.62 -35.75 -7.82
C LEU A 1139 2.14 -35.51 -7.77
N ARG A 1140 2.63 -34.79 -6.75
CA ARG A 1140 4.01 -34.26 -6.69
C ARG A 1140 5.09 -35.33 -6.60
N GLY A 1141 4.75 -36.55 -6.16
CA GLY A 1141 5.67 -37.69 -6.08
C GLY A 1141 5.87 -38.46 -7.39
N PHE A 1142 5.11 -38.12 -8.43
CA PHE A 1142 5.21 -38.75 -9.76
C PHE A 1142 5.88 -37.81 -10.76
N ARG A 1143 6.33 -38.35 -11.90
CA ARG A 1143 6.85 -37.56 -13.03
C ARG A 1143 5.77 -36.63 -13.61
N ASN A 1144 6.20 -35.55 -14.27
CA ASN A 1144 5.27 -34.69 -15.01
C ASN A 1144 4.49 -35.54 -16.05
N GLN A 1145 3.19 -35.30 -16.23
CA GLN A 1145 2.31 -36.03 -17.17
C GLN A 1145 2.36 -37.57 -17.01
N ARG A 1146 2.47 -38.07 -15.77
CA ARG A 1146 2.61 -39.51 -15.50
C ARG A 1146 1.39 -40.34 -15.95
N PHE A 1147 0.19 -39.80 -15.78
CA PHE A 1147 -1.06 -40.44 -16.18
C PHE A 1147 -1.84 -39.50 -17.08
N SER A 1148 -2.38 -40.04 -18.18
CA SER A 1148 -3.10 -39.28 -19.22
C SER A 1148 -4.42 -39.97 -19.56
N GLY A 1149 -5.49 -39.20 -19.69
CA GLY A 1149 -6.81 -39.71 -20.06
C GLY A 1149 -7.72 -38.64 -20.68
N LYS A 1150 -8.99 -38.99 -20.85
CA LYS A 1150 -10.04 -38.07 -21.31
C LYS A 1150 -10.44 -37.08 -20.23
N THR A 1151 -10.46 -37.53 -18.98
CA THR A 1151 -10.74 -36.68 -17.83
C THR A 1151 -9.70 -36.92 -16.75
N SER A 1152 -9.41 -35.90 -15.96
CA SER A 1152 -8.53 -36.02 -14.80
C SER A 1152 -9.02 -35.19 -13.63
N TYR A 1153 -8.62 -35.61 -12.44
CA TYR A 1153 -8.87 -34.89 -11.21
C TYR A 1153 -7.74 -35.15 -10.23
N TYR A 1154 -7.38 -34.12 -9.46
CA TYR A 1154 -6.54 -34.28 -8.28
C TYR A 1154 -6.94 -33.32 -7.17
N GLN A 1155 -6.54 -33.70 -5.96
CA GLN A 1155 -6.47 -32.82 -4.81
C GLN A 1155 -5.05 -32.84 -4.21
N ASN A 1156 -4.52 -31.65 -3.93
CA ASN A 1156 -3.35 -31.46 -3.08
C ASN A 1156 -3.81 -30.94 -1.73
N THR A 1157 -3.33 -31.54 -0.64
CA THR A 1157 -3.56 -31.04 0.72
C THR A 1157 -2.21 -30.85 1.41
N ASP A 1158 -1.92 -29.62 1.84
CA ASP A 1158 -0.73 -29.26 2.59
C ASP A 1158 -1.13 -28.82 4.01
N LEU A 1159 -0.46 -29.40 5.01
CA LEU A 1159 -0.40 -28.86 6.36
C LEU A 1159 0.90 -28.07 6.49
N ARG A 1160 0.79 -26.74 6.50
CA ARG A 1160 1.94 -25.83 6.53
C ARG A 1160 2.14 -25.32 7.95
N TYR A 1161 3.39 -25.34 8.42
CA TYR A 1161 3.79 -24.82 9.71
C TYR A 1161 4.88 -23.75 9.55
N SER A 1162 4.54 -22.52 9.93
CA SER A 1162 5.50 -21.42 10.05
C SER A 1162 6.25 -21.56 11.36
N LEU A 1163 7.55 -21.85 11.28
CA LEU A 1163 8.39 -22.14 12.45
C LEU A 1163 8.65 -20.86 13.25
N LYS A 1164 9.43 -19.96 12.67
CA LYS A 1164 9.85 -18.68 13.25
C LYS A 1164 10.35 -17.79 12.12
N SER A 1165 10.03 -16.50 12.20
CA SER A 1165 10.73 -15.51 11.39
C SER A 1165 12.19 -15.45 11.84
N LEU A 1166 13.10 -15.84 10.97
CA LEU A 1166 14.53 -15.71 11.14
C LEU A 1166 14.93 -14.30 10.73
N LYS A 1167 15.63 -13.63 11.63
CA LYS A 1167 16.23 -12.33 11.37
C LYS A 1167 17.56 -12.58 10.66
N THR A 1168 17.52 -12.68 9.33
CA THR A 1168 18.71 -12.89 8.50
C THR A 1168 19.42 -11.57 8.21
N GLY A 1169 20.61 -11.60 7.61
CA GLY A 1169 21.34 -10.36 7.30
C GLY A 1169 20.54 -9.38 6.49
N LEU A 1170 20.03 -9.81 5.33
CA LEU A 1170 19.39 -8.91 4.37
C LEU A 1170 18.03 -8.41 4.87
N LEU A 1171 17.16 -9.35 5.24
CA LEU A 1171 15.74 -9.10 5.45
C LEU A 1171 15.12 -10.19 6.33
N PRO A 1172 13.97 -9.93 6.97
CA PRO A 1172 13.26 -10.94 7.74
C PRO A 1172 12.80 -12.06 6.83
N VAL A 1173 13.18 -13.28 7.19
CA VAL A 1173 12.86 -14.48 6.43
C VAL A 1173 11.94 -15.34 7.27
N THR A 1174 10.75 -15.63 6.76
CA THR A 1174 9.90 -16.66 7.35
C THR A 1174 10.35 -18.01 6.81
N VAL A 1175 10.86 -18.86 7.70
CA VAL A 1175 11.13 -20.25 7.40
C VAL A 1175 9.96 -21.09 7.88
N GLY A 1176 9.50 -22.00 7.04
CA GLY A 1176 8.50 -22.97 7.42
C GLY A 1176 8.72 -24.32 6.77
N VAL A 1177 7.94 -25.26 7.27
CA VAL A 1177 7.87 -26.62 6.78
C VAL A 1177 6.44 -26.93 6.37
N TYR A 1178 6.27 -27.87 5.47
CA TYR A 1178 4.95 -28.41 5.18
C TYR A 1178 5.02 -29.91 4.97
N GLY A 1179 3.96 -30.60 5.39
CA GLY A 1179 3.67 -31.96 4.98
C GLY A 1179 2.50 -31.94 4.01
N GLY A 1180 2.57 -32.75 2.95
CA GLY A 1180 1.57 -32.79 1.90
C GLY A 1180 1.09 -34.22 1.60
N PHE A 1181 -0.19 -34.33 1.25
CA PHE A 1181 -0.79 -35.53 0.71
C PHE A 1181 -1.56 -35.17 -0.57
N ASP A 1182 -1.26 -35.90 -1.63
CA ASP A 1182 -1.84 -35.72 -2.94
C ASP A 1182 -2.56 -36.99 -3.32
N TYR A 1183 -3.71 -36.85 -3.98
CA TYR A 1183 -4.34 -37.96 -4.64
C TYR A 1183 -5.05 -37.50 -5.91
N GLY A 1184 -5.17 -38.41 -6.87
CA GLY A 1184 -5.67 -38.06 -8.19
C GLY A 1184 -5.83 -39.28 -9.06
N ARG A 1185 -6.54 -39.08 -10.16
CA ARG A 1185 -6.92 -40.13 -11.09
C ARG A 1185 -7.20 -39.56 -12.48
N VAL A 1186 -6.98 -40.37 -13.50
CA VAL A 1186 -7.47 -40.13 -14.86
C VAL A 1186 -8.53 -41.17 -15.24
N TRP A 1187 -9.36 -40.84 -16.22
CA TRP A 1187 -10.35 -41.75 -16.79
C TRP A 1187 -10.34 -41.67 -18.31
N THR A 1188 -10.49 -42.84 -18.94
CA THR A 1188 -10.61 -43.02 -20.38
C THR A 1188 -11.83 -43.92 -20.67
N PRO A 1189 -12.57 -43.73 -21.78
CA PRO A 1189 -13.63 -44.64 -22.17
C PRO A 1189 -13.17 -46.10 -22.23
N ASN A 1190 -14.04 -47.03 -21.81
CA ASN A 1190 -13.80 -48.49 -21.82
C ASN A 1190 -12.69 -49.00 -20.88
N GLU A 1191 -12.14 -48.15 -20.01
CA GLU A 1191 -11.21 -48.57 -18.95
C GLU A 1191 -11.96 -48.79 -17.63
N ASN A 1192 -11.84 -49.98 -17.04
CA ASN A 1192 -12.40 -50.29 -15.72
C ASN A 1192 -11.30 -50.34 -14.66
N SER A 1193 -10.81 -49.17 -14.25
CA SER A 1193 -9.88 -49.02 -13.13
C SER A 1193 -10.62 -48.51 -11.90
N ASP A 1194 -10.24 -48.91 -10.69
CA ASP A 1194 -10.67 -48.28 -9.43
C ASP A 1194 -9.49 -47.62 -8.68
N LEU A 1195 -8.32 -47.56 -9.33
CA LEU A 1195 -7.07 -47.12 -8.73
C LEU A 1195 -7.05 -45.59 -8.55
N TRP A 1196 -6.83 -45.16 -7.31
CA TRP A 1196 -6.49 -43.77 -6.99
C TRP A 1196 -5.01 -43.67 -6.70
N HIS A 1197 -4.31 -42.85 -7.47
CA HIS A 1197 -2.90 -42.61 -7.26
C HIS A 1197 -2.71 -41.65 -6.11
N THR A 1198 -1.70 -41.92 -5.28
CA THR A 1198 -1.41 -41.09 -4.11
C THR A 1198 0.08 -40.79 -4.04
N SER A 1199 0.42 -39.59 -3.59
CA SER A 1199 1.78 -39.25 -3.20
C SER A 1199 1.79 -38.44 -1.92
N TYR A 1200 2.80 -38.66 -1.08
CA TYR A 1200 2.93 -37.95 0.18
C TYR A 1200 4.36 -37.50 0.37
N GLY A 1201 4.55 -36.41 1.10
CA GLY A 1201 5.86 -35.82 1.22
C GLY A 1201 5.84 -34.56 2.04
N GLY A 1202 6.90 -33.77 1.89
CA GLY A 1202 7.00 -32.50 2.56
C GLY A 1202 8.12 -31.67 2.00
N GLY A 1203 8.31 -30.51 2.61
CA GLY A 1203 9.34 -29.60 2.16
C GLY A 1203 9.60 -28.46 3.12
N PHE A 1204 10.62 -27.69 2.76
CA PHE A 1204 11.01 -26.47 3.42
C PHE A 1204 10.73 -25.30 2.49
N PHE A 1205 10.27 -24.19 3.05
CA PHE A 1205 10.18 -22.94 2.33
C PHE A 1205 10.81 -21.80 3.12
N ILE A 1206 11.32 -20.85 2.37
CA ILE A 1206 11.94 -19.62 2.83
C ILE A 1206 11.20 -18.51 2.09
N ASN A 1207 10.54 -17.62 2.83
CA ASN A 1207 9.93 -16.41 2.28
C ASN A 1207 10.66 -15.18 2.83
N GLY A 1208 11.31 -14.44 1.95
CA GLY A 1208 12.01 -13.20 2.25
C GLY A 1208 11.18 -11.97 1.94
N ALA A 1209 10.41 -11.49 2.93
CA ALA A 1209 9.62 -10.26 2.88
C ALA A 1209 8.79 -10.11 1.57
N ASP A 1210 8.22 -11.21 1.08
CA ASP A 1210 7.40 -11.29 -0.15
C ASP A 1210 8.15 -10.97 -1.46
N VAL A 1211 9.47 -10.72 -1.40
CA VAL A 1211 10.33 -10.39 -2.55
C VAL A 1211 11.00 -11.63 -3.13
N MET A 1212 11.33 -12.63 -2.30
CA MET A 1212 12.04 -13.85 -2.71
C MET A 1212 11.43 -15.06 -2.03
N THR A 1213 11.12 -16.11 -2.80
CA THR A 1213 10.78 -17.41 -2.22
C THR A 1213 11.71 -18.50 -2.71
N ALA A 1214 12.07 -19.39 -1.80
CA ALA A 1214 12.80 -20.61 -2.12
C ALA A 1214 12.04 -21.80 -1.53
N ARG A 1215 11.89 -22.86 -2.32
CA ARG A 1215 11.20 -24.09 -1.92
C ARG A 1215 12.05 -25.30 -2.23
N LEU A 1216 12.11 -26.21 -1.26
CA LEU A 1216 12.65 -27.56 -1.38
C LEU A 1216 11.53 -28.54 -1.08
N ALA A 1217 11.34 -29.55 -1.92
CA ALA A 1217 10.30 -30.56 -1.75
C ALA A 1217 10.83 -31.97 -1.99
N LEU A 1218 10.36 -32.93 -1.20
CA LEU A 1218 10.58 -34.36 -1.40
C LEU A 1218 9.24 -35.09 -1.23
N PHE A 1219 8.76 -35.72 -2.29
CA PHE A 1219 7.50 -36.47 -2.31
C PHE A 1219 7.74 -37.91 -2.76
N ASN A 1220 7.15 -38.86 -2.06
CA ASN A 1220 7.22 -40.28 -2.38
C ASN A 1220 5.92 -40.77 -2.99
N SER A 1221 6.02 -41.72 -3.90
CA SER A 1221 4.91 -42.42 -4.53
C SER A 1221 5.26 -43.90 -4.74
N VAL A 1222 4.42 -44.63 -5.47
CA VAL A 1222 4.76 -45.99 -5.95
C VAL A 1222 5.92 -45.99 -6.96
N ASP A 1223 6.17 -44.87 -7.65
CA ASP A 1223 7.30 -44.68 -8.56
C ASP A 1223 8.58 -44.25 -7.81
N GLY A 1224 8.51 -44.12 -6.48
CA GLY A 1224 9.64 -43.74 -5.61
C GLY A 1224 9.69 -42.24 -5.26
N PRO A 1225 10.82 -41.78 -4.69
CA PRO A 1225 10.98 -40.41 -4.20
C PRO A 1225 11.36 -39.43 -5.32
N ARG A 1226 10.68 -38.27 -5.34
CA ARG A 1226 10.92 -37.15 -6.26
C ARG A 1226 11.34 -35.90 -5.49
N PHE A 1227 12.56 -35.43 -5.76
CA PHE A 1227 13.12 -34.19 -5.21
C PHE A 1227 12.93 -33.02 -6.17
N SER A 1228 12.50 -31.86 -5.67
CA SER A 1228 12.46 -30.62 -6.46
C SER A 1228 12.89 -29.39 -5.67
N PHE A 1229 13.42 -28.40 -6.40
CA PHE A 1229 13.92 -27.15 -5.86
C PHE A 1229 13.58 -25.98 -6.79
N GLY A 1230 13.26 -24.83 -6.23
CA GLY A 1230 13.09 -23.59 -6.99
C GLY A 1230 13.41 -22.36 -6.16
N VAL A 1231 14.05 -21.38 -6.80
CA VAL A 1231 14.26 -20.03 -6.27
C VAL A 1231 13.74 -19.03 -7.30
N GLY A 1232 12.87 -18.13 -6.85
CA GLY A 1232 12.34 -17.05 -7.66
C GLY A 1232 12.15 -15.77 -6.84
N PHE A 1233 12.03 -14.65 -7.54
CA PHE A 1233 11.72 -13.34 -6.97
C PHE A 1233 10.35 -12.90 -7.48
N GLY A 1234 9.41 -12.63 -6.57
CA GLY A 1234 8.01 -12.33 -6.86
C GLY A 1234 7.23 -13.54 -7.39
N PHE A 1235 6.25 -14.01 -6.62
CA PHE A 1235 5.29 -15.03 -7.03
C PHE A 1235 3.87 -14.48 -6.98
#